data_AF-A0A2V9KVH8-F1
#
_entry.id   AF-A0A2V9KVH8-F1
#
_cell.length_a   1.000
_cell.length_b   1.000
_cell.length_c   1.000
_cell.angle_alpha   90.00
_cell.angle_beta   90.00
_cell.angle_gamma   90.00
#
_symmetry.space_group_name_H-M   'P 1'
#
loop_
_entity.id
_entity.type
_entity.pdbx_description
1 polymer ?
#
loop_
_entity_poly.entity_id
_entity_poly.type
_entity_poly.pdbx_seq_one_letter_code
_entity_poly.pdbx_strand_id
1 'polypeptide(L)'
;MIARWIDWCARNRFLVFTGTFLLILIGIWSLRQIPLDALPDISDVQVIIHTPWAGEPPSIIEDQVTYPIVTTLLAAPHVKAVRAETMFGDSYVFVVFEDGTDLYWARSRVLEYMQQITGRLPADVHPVIGPDATGAGWVYEYLVIDKSHRHSLADLRSLQDWFLRYQLETVPGVAEVASIGGFVRQYEVQLDPNKLRAYAIPLMTVIDRIRASTNEVGGRVLELGGAEYMIRGLGYLRSLSDLENVPVATKNGTPVLVRDLGTVGFGPDIREGVAEWNGEGEAVGGIVVMRDGMNALTVINGIKQKLAEIKLSLPPGVEVVAGYDRSGLIQASIETLQRDLLEEAIIVSLVIIIFLFHFRSALIPILTLPIAVVASFIPMYYLHVSANIMSLGGLALAIGVLVDAAIVMVENGHRQLSEHGAPKAPMPEERNGVNGPAAAPSPPAEMEPVTERERRRILLDAAKQVGPAIFFSLLIIVVSFLPVFLLEAQEGRMFRPLAWTKTLAVGFSSVLAITSVPVLMVLFIRGRLRPESENPISRLTQFLYLPVLRLCLRHRKTTLLINLVFLLVTFPLTLKIGSQFMPPLFEGSSLYMPTALPGISIAQASQLLQEQDRIIRAFPEVESVFGAIGRSDSATDNAPLDMYDTTIMLKPRSQWPAGMTYEKLIQEMDGKLQFPGLTNTWTMPVENRLDMELTGIKTPVGMKIQGPNVEGIQQVGAQVQQLLSTLPEVRSVFAERVAQGCYINVEVNRPE
;
A
#
# COMPACT_ATOMS: atom_id res chain seq x y z
N MET A 1 -36.24 17.33 -22.71
CA MET A 1 -35.35 18.18 -21.89
C MET A 1 -33.96 18.32 -22.51
N ILE A 2 -33.25 17.21 -22.76
CA ILE A 2 -31.89 17.18 -23.33
C ILE A 2 -31.77 17.95 -24.66
N ALA A 3 -32.73 17.80 -25.58
CA ALA A 3 -32.73 18.54 -26.84
C ALA A 3 -32.76 20.08 -26.66
N ARG A 4 -33.43 20.59 -25.61
CA ARG A 4 -33.45 22.03 -25.29
C ARG A 4 -32.12 22.49 -24.71
N TRP A 5 -31.46 21.64 -23.94
CA TRP A 5 -30.10 21.88 -23.42
C TRP A 5 -29.08 21.99 -24.54
N ILE A 6 -29.11 21.06 -25.49
CA ILE A 6 -28.25 21.09 -26.69
C ILE A 6 -28.45 22.40 -27.46
N ASP A 7 -29.70 22.84 -27.66
CA ASP A 7 -29.99 24.13 -28.31
C ASP A 7 -29.42 25.33 -27.54
N TRP A 8 -29.53 25.31 -26.21
CA TRP A 8 -29.01 26.38 -25.36
C TRP A 8 -27.48 26.44 -25.43
N CYS A 9 -26.80 25.30 -25.31
CA CYS A 9 -25.34 25.19 -25.44
C CYS A 9 -24.86 25.68 -26.83
N ALA A 10 -25.59 25.32 -27.89
CA ALA A 10 -25.26 25.71 -29.25
C ALA A 10 -25.39 27.21 -29.53
N ARG A 11 -26.31 27.90 -28.82
CA ARG A 11 -26.46 29.37 -28.86
C ARG A 11 -25.39 30.07 -28.04
N ASN A 12 -25.08 29.53 -26.85
CA ASN A 12 -24.19 30.14 -25.86
C ASN A 12 -22.76 29.56 -25.90
N ARG A 13 -22.17 29.49 -27.10
CA ARG A 13 -20.87 28.81 -27.33
C ARG A 13 -19.76 29.36 -26.45
N PHE A 14 -19.69 30.68 -26.29
CA PHE A 14 -18.69 31.34 -25.45
C PHE A 14 -18.74 30.82 -24.01
N LEU A 15 -19.94 30.73 -23.42
CA LEU A 15 -20.13 30.21 -22.06
C LEU A 15 -19.73 28.73 -21.95
N VAL A 16 -20.05 27.91 -22.95
CA VAL A 16 -19.65 26.48 -22.95
C VAL A 16 -18.13 26.33 -23.01
N PHE A 17 -17.44 27.12 -23.85
CA PHE A 17 -15.97 27.10 -23.90
C PHE A 17 -15.33 27.61 -22.61
N THR A 18 -15.81 28.73 -22.07
CA THR A 18 -15.31 29.26 -20.79
C THR A 18 -15.54 28.25 -19.66
N GLY A 19 -16.72 27.62 -19.60
CA GLY A 19 -17.02 26.57 -18.62
C GLY A 19 -16.12 25.35 -18.77
N THR A 20 -15.91 24.87 -20.00
CA THR A 20 -15.00 23.75 -20.27
C THR A 20 -13.56 24.10 -19.90
N PHE A 21 -13.11 25.32 -20.21
CA PHE A 21 -11.77 25.79 -19.87
C PHE A 21 -11.55 25.90 -18.36
N LEU A 22 -12.52 26.47 -17.61
CA LEU A 22 -12.48 26.49 -16.15
C LEU A 22 -12.46 25.09 -15.56
N LEU A 23 -13.26 24.18 -16.11
CA LEU A 23 -13.31 22.79 -15.68
C LEU A 23 -11.96 22.08 -15.92
N ILE A 24 -11.26 22.35 -17.01
CA ILE A 24 -9.88 21.87 -17.23
C ILE A 24 -8.92 22.47 -16.20
N LEU A 25 -8.97 23.78 -15.94
CA LEU A 25 -8.07 24.42 -14.98
C LEU A 25 -8.26 23.89 -13.56
N ILE A 26 -9.52 23.75 -13.11
CA ILE A 26 -9.85 23.20 -11.80
C ILE A 26 -9.43 21.73 -11.74
N GLY A 27 -9.69 20.94 -12.80
CA GLY A 27 -9.28 19.54 -12.85
C GLY A 27 -7.75 19.35 -12.81
N ILE A 28 -6.98 20.18 -13.51
CA ILE A 28 -5.50 20.16 -13.45
C ILE A 28 -5.01 20.54 -12.05
N TRP A 29 -5.66 21.52 -11.40
CA TRP A 29 -5.33 21.88 -10.03
C TRP A 29 -5.61 20.73 -9.07
N SER A 30 -6.80 20.11 -9.16
CA SER A 30 -7.17 18.93 -8.34
C SER A 30 -6.23 17.75 -8.56
N LEU A 31 -5.86 17.46 -9.82
CA LEU A 31 -4.90 16.41 -10.17
C LEU A 31 -3.55 16.55 -9.45
N ARG A 32 -3.09 17.79 -9.21
CA ARG A 32 -1.82 18.06 -8.51
C ARG A 32 -1.91 17.96 -6.99
N GLN A 33 -3.11 18.02 -6.42
CA GLN A 33 -3.34 18.04 -4.97
C GLN A 33 -3.78 16.68 -4.42
N ILE A 34 -4.21 15.76 -5.28
CA ILE A 34 -4.65 14.42 -4.85
C ILE A 34 -3.45 13.60 -4.37
N PRO A 35 -3.59 12.86 -3.24
CA PRO A 35 -2.53 12.00 -2.76
C PRO A 35 -2.25 10.85 -3.74
N LEU A 36 -0.97 10.52 -3.88
CA LEU A 36 -0.45 9.48 -4.76
C LEU A 36 0.05 8.32 -3.91
N ASP A 37 -0.38 7.12 -4.26
CA ASP A 37 0.08 5.88 -3.65
C ASP A 37 0.08 4.75 -4.69
N ALA A 38 0.76 3.64 -4.41
CA ALA A 38 0.73 2.46 -5.28
C ALA A 38 -0.64 1.76 -5.21
N LEU A 39 -1.16 1.60 -4.00
CA LEU A 39 -2.42 0.91 -3.72
C LEU A 39 -3.33 1.80 -2.86
N PRO A 40 -4.66 1.61 -2.92
CA PRO A 40 -5.53 2.20 -1.92
C PRO A 40 -5.20 1.62 -0.55
N ASP A 41 -5.40 2.42 0.49
CA ASP A 41 -5.31 1.95 1.85
C ASP A 41 -6.46 0.96 2.11
N ILE A 42 -6.10 -0.30 2.35
CA ILE A 42 -7.03 -1.39 2.64
C ILE A 42 -6.94 -1.87 4.10
N SER A 43 -6.14 -1.18 4.93
CA SER A 43 -5.95 -1.51 6.34
C SER A 43 -7.24 -1.37 7.16
N ASP A 44 -7.38 -2.23 8.18
CA ASP A 44 -8.39 -2.02 9.22
C ASP A 44 -7.88 -0.96 10.20
N VAL A 45 -8.80 -0.19 10.78
CA VAL A 45 -8.45 0.77 11.83
C VAL A 45 -7.99 -0.02 13.05
N GLN A 46 -6.71 0.13 13.39
CA GLN A 46 -6.06 -0.64 14.44
C GLN A 46 -5.42 0.28 15.47
N VAL A 47 -5.59 -0.06 16.76
CA VAL A 47 -4.86 0.58 17.86
C VAL A 47 -4.03 -0.48 18.57
N ILE A 48 -2.72 -0.24 18.64
CA ILE A 48 -1.77 -1.14 19.28
C ILE A 48 -1.52 -0.67 20.71
N ILE A 49 -1.49 -1.60 21.65
CA ILE A 49 -1.06 -1.38 23.03
C ILE A 49 0.15 -2.26 23.26
N HIS A 50 1.28 -1.64 23.57
CA HIS A 50 2.52 -2.33 23.93
C HIS A 50 2.77 -2.14 25.42
N THR A 51 2.97 -3.25 26.13
CA THR A 51 3.19 -3.25 27.57
C THR A 51 4.44 -4.04 27.90
N PRO A 52 5.60 -3.36 28.08
CA PRO A 52 6.82 -4.02 28.50
C PRO A 52 6.75 -4.37 29.99
N TRP A 53 7.17 -5.59 30.34
CA TRP A 53 7.36 -6.07 31.70
C TRP A 53 8.61 -6.96 31.78
N ALA A 54 9.77 -6.30 31.75
CA ALA A 54 11.06 -6.93 31.57
C ALA A 54 11.35 -8.02 32.62
N GLY A 55 11.77 -9.20 32.15
CA GLY A 55 12.20 -10.32 32.99
C GLY A 55 11.11 -11.29 33.41
N GLU A 56 9.84 -10.99 33.13
CA GLU A 56 8.72 -11.88 33.46
C GLU A 56 8.43 -12.91 32.34
N PRO A 57 8.05 -14.15 32.69
CA PRO A 57 7.73 -15.18 31.73
C PRO A 57 6.37 -14.94 31.04
N PRO A 58 6.19 -15.44 29.80
CA PRO A 58 4.98 -15.19 29.01
C PRO A 58 3.68 -15.58 29.73
N SER A 59 3.67 -16.67 30.51
CA SER A 59 2.45 -17.12 31.22
C SER A 59 1.99 -16.14 32.29
N ILE A 60 2.93 -15.50 33.00
CA ILE A 60 2.61 -14.50 34.04
C ILE A 60 2.10 -13.22 33.39
N ILE A 61 2.72 -12.81 32.29
CA ILE A 61 2.30 -11.64 31.51
C ILE A 61 0.91 -11.88 30.92
N GLU A 62 0.63 -13.08 30.40
CA GLU A 62 -0.68 -13.44 29.86
C GLU A 62 -1.76 -13.27 30.93
N ASP A 63 -1.57 -13.88 32.10
CA ASP A 63 -2.58 -13.89 33.17
C ASP A 63 -2.79 -12.52 33.82
N GLN A 64 -1.71 -11.72 34.01
CA GLN A 64 -1.76 -10.49 34.80
C GLN A 64 -1.81 -9.21 33.96
N VAL A 65 -1.43 -9.25 32.68
CA VAL A 65 -1.34 -8.08 31.80
C VAL A 65 -2.19 -8.26 30.56
N THR A 66 -1.87 -9.22 29.69
CA THR A 66 -2.52 -9.37 28.40
C THR A 66 -4.01 -9.68 28.53
N TYR A 67 -4.37 -10.70 29.31
CA TYR A 67 -5.76 -11.14 29.46
C TYR A 67 -6.67 -10.05 30.07
N PRO A 68 -6.29 -9.34 31.14
CA PRO A 68 -7.05 -8.19 31.64
C PRO A 68 -7.26 -7.07 30.61
N ILE A 69 -6.23 -6.77 29.80
CA ILE A 69 -6.32 -5.74 28.74
C ILE A 69 -7.30 -6.21 27.64
N VAL A 70 -7.12 -7.42 27.12
CA VAL A 70 -7.94 -7.99 26.04
C VAL A 70 -9.41 -8.06 26.45
N THR A 71 -9.71 -8.65 27.62
CA THR A 71 -11.09 -8.84 28.08
C THR A 71 -11.83 -7.52 28.32
N THR A 72 -11.11 -6.47 28.70
CA THR A 72 -11.71 -5.14 28.89
C THR A 72 -12.02 -4.46 27.56
N LEU A 73 -11.15 -4.61 26.56
CA LEU A 73 -11.30 -3.98 25.25
C LEU A 73 -12.26 -4.71 24.33
N LEU A 74 -12.51 -6.01 24.55
CA LEU A 74 -13.55 -6.76 23.83
C LEU A 74 -14.96 -6.13 23.96
N ALA A 75 -15.22 -5.41 25.06
CA ALA A 75 -16.48 -4.72 25.30
C ALA A 75 -16.48 -3.25 24.84
N ALA A 76 -15.39 -2.76 24.25
CA ALA A 76 -15.32 -1.38 23.78
C ALA A 76 -16.15 -1.18 22.50
N PRO A 77 -16.78 -0.01 22.30
CA PRO A 77 -17.66 0.20 21.15
C PRO A 77 -16.88 0.14 19.83
N HIS A 78 -17.52 -0.40 18.79
CA HIS A 78 -16.97 -0.58 17.44
C HIS A 78 -15.74 -1.51 17.35
N VAL A 79 -15.42 -2.26 18.41
CA VAL A 79 -14.37 -3.28 18.33
C VAL A 79 -14.88 -4.49 17.56
N LYS A 80 -14.19 -4.79 16.45
CA LYS A 80 -14.44 -5.95 15.59
C LYS A 80 -13.73 -7.18 16.13
N ALA A 81 -12.47 -7.02 16.55
CA ALA A 81 -11.67 -8.09 17.15
C ALA A 81 -10.56 -7.51 18.03
N VAL A 82 -10.15 -8.26 19.05
CA VAL A 82 -8.92 -7.99 19.81
C VAL A 82 -8.00 -9.18 19.63
N ARG A 83 -6.79 -8.92 19.15
CA ARG A 83 -5.72 -9.91 19.02
C ARG A 83 -4.65 -9.57 20.04
N ALA A 84 -3.95 -10.57 20.52
CA ALA A 84 -2.82 -10.33 21.40
C ALA A 84 -1.74 -11.37 21.18
N GLU A 85 -0.51 -10.96 21.46
CA GLU A 85 0.65 -11.80 21.49
C GLU A 85 1.44 -11.51 22.76
N THR A 86 1.74 -12.56 23.52
CA THR A 86 2.45 -12.48 24.78
C THR A 86 3.78 -13.18 24.65
N MET A 87 4.85 -12.44 24.86
CA MET A 87 6.24 -12.89 24.73
C MET A 87 6.95 -12.78 26.07
N PHE A 88 8.19 -13.26 26.12
CA PHE A 88 9.03 -13.05 27.30
C PHE A 88 9.33 -11.56 27.43
N GLY A 89 8.96 -10.95 28.56
CA GLY A 89 9.16 -9.53 28.81
C GLY A 89 8.12 -8.59 28.21
N ASP A 90 7.18 -9.04 27.37
CA ASP A 90 6.30 -8.14 26.61
C ASP A 90 4.90 -8.67 26.34
N SER A 91 3.95 -7.73 26.27
CA SER A 91 2.58 -7.94 25.81
C SER A 91 2.24 -6.96 24.68
N TYR A 92 1.75 -7.51 23.57
CA TYR A 92 1.21 -6.75 22.44
C TYR A 92 -0.28 -7.03 22.31
N VAL A 93 -1.11 -5.99 22.32
CA VAL A 93 -2.55 -6.09 22.11
C VAL A 93 -2.95 -5.22 20.93
N PHE A 94 -3.59 -5.83 19.94
CA PHE A 94 -4.07 -5.20 18.71
C PHE A 94 -5.60 -5.12 18.75
N VAL A 95 -6.12 -3.91 18.90
CA VAL A 95 -7.56 -3.63 18.89
C VAL A 95 -7.96 -3.24 17.47
N VAL A 96 -8.72 -4.11 16.81
CA VAL A 96 -9.21 -3.91 15.44
C VAL A 96 -10.65 -3.42 15.48
N PHE A 97 -10.93 -2.33 14.79
CA PHE A 97 -12.24 -1.68 14.78
C PHE A 97 -13.06 -2.02 13.52
N GLU A 98 -14.36 -1.78 13.59
CA GLU A 98 -15.29 -1.87 12.47
C GLU A 98 -14.96 -0.83 11.38
N ASP A 99 -15.25 -1.15 10.13
CA ASP A 99 -15.03 -0.28 8.97
C ASP A 99 -15.74 1.08 9.15
N GLY A 100 -15.02 2.18 8.84
CA GLY A 100 -15.54 3.54 8.93
C GLY A 100 -15.38 4.20 10.30
N THR A 101 -14.77 3.52 11.27
CA THR A 101 -14.37 4.12 12.55
C THR A 101 -13.25 5.14 12.34
N ASP A 102 -13.30 6.30 12.99
CA ASP A 102 -12.19 7.26 12.96
C ASP A 102 -11.04 6.79 13.88
N LEU A 103 -9.79 6.83 13.37
CA LEU A 103 -8.61 6.37 14.10
C LEU A 103 -8.40 7.13 15.42
N TYR A 104 -8.54 8.45 15.42
CA TYR A 104 -8.29 9.25 16.63
C TYR A 104 -9.41 9.09 17.66
N TRP A 105 -10.65 8.87 17.21
CA TRP A 105 -11.74 8.44 18.07
C TRP A 105 -11.45 7.08 18.71
N ALA A 106 -11.00 6.09 17.92
CA ALA A 106 -10.64 4.77 18.39
C ALA A 106 -9.51 4.83 19.43
N ARG A 107 -8.43 5.58 19.13
CA ARG A 107 -7.31 5.79 20.06
C ARG A 107 -7.76 6.44 21.37
N SER A 108 -8.63 7.46 21.30
CA SER A 108 -9.18 8.13 22.48
C SER A 108 -10.04 7.17 23.31
N ARG A 109 -10.81 6.31 22.65
CA ARG A 109 -11.65 5.29 23.31
C ARG A 109 -10.80 4.22 24.00
N VAL A 110 -9.75 3.74 23.35
CA VAL A 110 -8.79 2.80 23.95
C VAL A 110 -8.13 3.42 25.19
N LEU A 111 -7.68 4.67 25.10
CA LEU A 111 -7.07 5.38 26.23
C LEU A 111 -8.00 5.47 27.44
N GLU A 112 -9.28 5.75 27.22
CA GLU A 112 -10.30 5.80 28.27
C GLU A 112 -10.45 4.44 28.99
N TYR A 113 -10.52 3.34 28.23
CA TYR A 113 -10.63 1.99 28.80
C TYR A 113 -9.33 1.57 29.52
N MET A 114 -8.18 1.94 28.97
CA MET A 114 -6.88 1.67 29.60
C MET A 114 -6.74 2.36 30.96
N GLN A 115 -7.23 3.59 31.10
CA GLN A 115 -7.21 4.33 32.37
C GLN A 115 -8.08 3.66 33.46
N GLN A 116 -9.12 2.91 33.08
CA GLN A 116 -9.98 2.20 34.02
C GLN A 116 -9.32 0.94 34.60
N ILE A 117 -8.40 0.32 33.86
CA ILE A 117 -7.75 -0.93 34.27
C ILE A 117 -6.39 -0.75 34.91
N THR A 118 -5.84 0.48 34.94
CA THR A 118 -4.54 0.76 35.57
C THR A 118 -4.46 0.26 37.01
N GLY A 119 -5.56 0.28 37.77
CA GLY A 119 -5.61 -0.24 39.15
C GLY A 119 -5.68 -1.78 39.27
N ARG A 120 -5.83 -2.50 38.16
CA ARG A 120 -5.85 -3.98 38.10
C ARG A 120 -4.53 -4.58 37.61
N LEU A 121 -3.68 -3.77 36.99
CA LEU A 121 -2.36 -4.18 36.52
C LEU A 121 -1.34 -4.12 37.66
N PRO A 122 -0.23 -4.88 37.59
CA PRO A 122 0.88 -4.76 38.52
C PRO A 122 1.44 -3.33 38.61
N ALA A 123 1.97 -2.95 39.77
CA ALA A 123 2.32 -1.55 40.07
C ALA A 123 3.49 -0.99 39.21
N ASP A 124 4.34 -1.86 38.70
CA ASP A 124 5.49 -1.59 37.85
C ASP A 124 5.18 -1.72 36.35
N VAL A 125 3.94 -2.05 35.99
CA VAL A 125 3.51 -2.25 34.60
C VAL A 125 2.78 -1.02 34.07
N HIS A 126 3.26 -0.50 32.94
CA HIS A 126 2.73 0.71 32.32
C HIS A 126 2.43 0.48 30.83
N PRO A 127 1.18 0.15 30.47
CA PRO A 127 0.77 0.02 29.08
C PRO A 127 0.93 1.34 28.32
N VAL A 128 1.44 1.26 27.10
CA VAL A 128 1.65 2.41 26.21
C VAL A 128 0.88 2.17 24.91
N ILE A 129 0.25 3.22 24.38
CA ILE A 129 -0.38 3.16 23.06
C ILE A 129 0.72 3.32 22.01
N GLY A 130 0.74 2.42 21.03
CA GLY A 130 1.67 2.46 19.90
C GLY A 130 1.49 3.69 18.99
N PRO A 131 2.32 3.82 17.94
CA PRO A 131 2.26 4.95 17.02
C PRO A 131 0.88 5.06 16.32
N ASP A 132 0.61 6.20 15.69
CA ASP A 132 -0.58 6.43 14.86
C ASP A 132 -0.41 5.85 13.44
N ALA A 133 0.09 4.62 13.39
CA ALA A 133 0.42 3.88 12.19
C ALA A 133 0.38 2.36 12.45
N THR A 134 0.44 1.58 11.38
CA THR A 134 0.46 0.11 11.41
C THR A 134 1.65 -0.44 10.62
N GLY A 135 1.78 -1.77 10.53
CA GLY A 135 2.83 -2.41 9.72
C GLY A 135 2.79 -2.02 8.24
N ALA A 136 1.62 -1.65 7.71
CA ALA A 136 1.48 -1.13 6.35
C ALA A 136 2.16 0.24 6.17
N GLY A 137 2.42 0.97 7.26
CA GLY A 137 3.10 2.26 7.28
C GLY A 137 4.61 2.20 7.05
N TRP A 138 5.21 1.01 6.90
CA TRP A 138 6.65 0.86 6.70
C TRP A 138 7.07 1.25 5.28
N VAL A 139 7.40 2.52 5.08
CA VAL A 139 7.58 3.12 3.74
C VAL A 139 9.04 3.23 3.29
N TYR A 140 9.97 3.26 4.24
CA TYR A 140 11.39 3.41 3.98
C TYR A 140 12.22 2.74 5.08
N GLU A 141 13.07 1.79 4.70
CA GLU A 141 13.99 1.11 5.61
C GLU A 141 15.42 1.40 5.16
N TYR A 142 16.30 1.67 6.13
CA TYR A 142 17.69 1.98 5.85
C TYR A 142 18.62 1.30 6.84
N LEU A 143 19.89 1.21 6.46
CA LEU A 143 20.96 0.73 7.32
C LEU A 143 22.04 1.78 7.47
N VAL A 144 22.59 1.86 8.67
CA VAL A 144 23.75 2.68 9.02
C VAL A 144 24.97 1.78 8.95
N ILE A 145 25.81 2.01 7.96
CA ILE A 145 27.03 1.22 7.71
C ILE A 145 28.27 2.08 7.86
N ASP A 146 29.36 1.51 8.37
CA ASP A 146 30.67 2.17 8.41
C ASP A 146 31.66 1.46 7.50
N LYS A 147 31.98 2.09 6.36
CA LYS A 147 32.96 1.57 5.39
C LYS A 147 34.40 1.70 5.87
N SER A 148 34.65 2.51 6.90
CA SER A 148 35.98 2.71 7.47
C SER A 148 36.32 1.72 8.58
N HIS A 149 35.33 0.96 9.06
CA HIS A 149 35.43 0.02 10.19
C HIS A 149 36.04 0.64 11.46
N ARG A 150 35.78 1.93 11.70
CA ARG A 150 36.24 2.68 12.88
C ARG A 150 35.21 2.71 13.99
N HIS A 151 33.93 2.60 13.65
CA HIS A 151 32.81 2.66 14.57
C HIS A 151 32.29 1.26 14.87
N SER A 152 32.03 0.99 16.14
CA SER A 152 31.40 -0.26 16.56
C SER A 152 29.89 -0.24 16.30
N LEU A 153 29.25 -1.40 16.28
CA LEU A 153 27.78 -1.51 16.21
C LEU A 153 27.07 -0.77 17.35
N ALA A 154 27.71 -0.63 18.52
CA ALA A 154 27.18 0.16 19.62
C ALA A 154 27.26 1.67 19.35
N ASP A 155 28.31 2.15 18.67
CA ASP A 155 28.42 3.54 18.24
C ASP A 155 27.38 3.87 17.17
N LEU A 156 27.19 2.97 16.20
CA LEU A 156 26.18 3.12 15.16
C LEU A 156 24.76 3.07 15.71
N ARG A 157 24.47 2.18 16.68
CA ARG A 157 23.18 2.14 17.39
C ARG A 157 22.93 3.43 18.16
N SER A 158 23.95 3.94 18.85
CA SER A 158 23.85 5.24 19.53
C SER A 158 23.61 6.40 18.56
N LEU A 159 24.26 6.39 17.39
CA LEU A 159 24.02 7.38 16.34
C LEU A 159 22.59 7.29 15.80
N GLN A 160 22.08 6.07 15.61
CA GLN A 160 20.71 5.83 15.18
C GLN A 160 19.71 6.39 16.21
N ASP A 161 19.81 5.97 17.47
CA ASP A 161 18.82 6.28 18.51
C ASP A 161 18.85 7.75 18.95
N TRP A 162 20.03 8.37 18.99
CA TRP A 162 20.20 9.71 19.57
C TRP A 162 20.42 10.83 18.54
N PHE A 163 20.59 10.50 17.26
CA PHE A 163 20.74 11.50 16.20
C PHE A 163 19.79 11.24 15.03
N LEU A 164 19.89 10.10 14.34
CA LEU A 164 19.10 9.86 13.13
C LEU A 164 17.60 9.82 13.40
N ARG A 165 17.16 9.06 14.42
CA ARG A 165 15.75 8.95 14.84
C ARG A 165 15.10 10.33 14.97
N TYR A 166 15.67 11.20 15.81
CA TYR A 166 15.13 12.54 16.04
C TYR A 166 15.19 13.45 14.81
N GLN A 167 16.20 13.32 13.95
CA GLN A 167 16.26 14.10 12.70
C GLN A 167 15.15 13.68 11.74
N LEU A 168 14.91 12.38 11.59
CA LEU A 168 13.93 11.84 10.66
C LEU A 168 12.48 11.98 11.15
N GLU A 169 12.24 11.87 12.47
CA GLU A 169 10.93 12.13 13.08
C GLU A 169 10.44 13.58 12.87
N THR A 170 11.35 14.54 12.62
CA THR A 170 10.94 15.92 12.29
C THR A 170 10.27 16.05 10.92
N VAL A 171 10.35 15.03 10.06
CA VAL A 171 9.76 15.07 8.72
C VAL A 171 8.23 14.95 8.83
N PRO A 172 7.46 15.89 8.25
CA PRO A 172 6.01 15.84 8.30
C PRO A 172 5.44 14.54 7.71
N GLY A 173 4.56 13.88 8.46
CA GLY A 173 3.92 12.62 8.07
C GLY A 173 4.62 11.36 8.58
N VAL A 174 5.79 11.48 9.21
CA VAL A 174 6.39 10.38 9.98
C VAL A 174 5.65 10.25 11.31
N ALA A 175 5.30 9.00 11.66
CA ALA A 175 4.74 8.63 12.95
C ALA A 175 5.86 8.27 13.94
N GLU A 176 6.81 7.44 13.48
CA GLU A 176 7.89 6.90 14.30
C GLU A 176 9.09 6.52 13.42
N VAL A 177 10.30 6.54 14.00
CA VAL A 177 11.50 5.97 13.38
C VAL A 177 12.06 4.89 14.30
N ALA A 178 11.72 3.64 14.01
CA ALA A 178 12.10 2.49 14.81
C ALA A 178 13.54 2.06 14.53
N SER A 179 14.27 1.63 15.55
CA SER A 179 15.63 1.07 15.39
C SER A 179 15.59 -0.44 15.38
N ILE A 180 16.45 -1.08 14.60
CA ILE A 180 16.60 -2.54 14.58
C ILE A 180 18.07 -2.94 14.50
N GLY A 181 18.47 -3.99 15.21
CA GLY A 181 19.85 -4.46 15.25
C GLY A 181 20.81 -3.53 16.02
N GLY A 182 22.12 -3.82 15.93
CA GLY A 182 23.14 -3.18 16.75
C GLY A 182 23.11 -3.59 18.23
N PHE A 183 23.94 -2.91 19.03
CA PHE A 183 24.04 -3.14 20.47
C PHE A 183 23.73 -1.85 21.24
N VAL A 184 22.73 -1.88 22.11
CA VAL A 184 22.50 -0.78 23.06
C VAL A 184 23.60 -0.83 24.11
N ARG A 185 24.31 0.28 24.30
CA ARG A 185 25.42 0.36 25.26
C ARG A 185 24.88 0.42 26.68
N GLN A 186 25.24 -0.57 27.49
CA GLN A 186 24.87 -0.66 28.90
C GLN A 186 26.10 -0.55 29.80
N TYR A 187 25.95 0.08 30.96
CA TYR A 187 26.94 0.04 32.04
C TYR A 187 26.75 -1.26 32.82
N GLU A 188 27.70 -2.18 32.71
CA GLU A 188 27.60 -3.50 33.32
C GLU A 188 28.50 -3.60 34.56
N VAL A 189 27.94 -4.10 35.66
CA VAL A 189 28.67 -4.37 36.91
C VAL A 189 28.68 -5.88 37.16
N GLN A 190 29.79 -6.52 36.83
CA GLN A 190 29.99 -7.96 37.00
C GLN A 190 30.58 -8.24 38.38
N LEU A 191 29.72 -8.68 39.31
CA LEU A 191 30.11 -8.94 40.70
C LEU A 191 30.67 -10.36 40.86
N ASP A 192 31.74 -10.50 41.65
CA ASP A 192 32.30 -11.80 42.00
C ASP A 192 31.63 -12.34 43.28
N PRO A 193 30.89 -13.46 43.21
CA PRO A 193 30.23 -14.03 44.38
C PRO A 193 31.19 -14.38 45.54
N ASN A 194 32.44 -14.73 45.23
CA ASN A 194 33.45 -15.04 46.24
C ASN A 194 33.89 -13.78 46.99
N LYS A 195 34.04 -12.66 46.28
CA LYS A 195 34.35 -11.36 46.90
C LYS A 195 33.19 -10.88 47.76
N LEU A 196 31.96 -10.95 47.26
CA LEU A 196 30.76 -10.62 48.05
C LEU A 196 30.72 -11.40 49.37
N ARG A 197 31.00 -12.71 49.32
CA ARG A 197 31.10 -13.56 50.52
C ARG A 197 32.25 -13.17 51.44
N ALA A 198 33.45 -12.93 50.89
CA ALA A 198 34.62 -12.54 51.68
C ALA A 198 34.43 -11.19 52.39
N TYR A 199 33.75 -10.25 51.72
CA TYR A 199 33.40 -8.96 52.31
C TYR A 199 32.14 -9.03 53.19
N ALA A 200 31.38 -10.12 53.17
CA ALA A 200 30.09 -10.28 53.84
C ALA A 200 29.08 -9.20 53.43
N ILE A 201 29.05 -8.87 52.13
CA ILE A 201 28.14 -7.88 51.55
C ILE A 201 27.09 -8.61 50.71
N PRO A 202 25.79 -8.52 51.05
CA PRO A 202 24.71 -9.09 50.24
C PRO A 202 24.62 -8.43 48.85
N LEU A 203 24.23 -9.19 47.84
CA LEU A 203 24.01 -8.69 46.47
C LEU A 203 23.05 -7.50 46.44
N MET A 204 21.92 -7.60 47.14
CA MET A 204 20.92 -6.51 47.20
C MET A 204 21.50 -5.20 47.75
N THR A 205 22.43 -5.27 48.71
CA THR A 205 23.08 -4.06 49.23
C THR A 205 23.89 -3.34 48.15
N VAL A 206 24.56 -4.08 47.26
CA VAL A 206 25.29 -3.47 46.13
C VAL A 206 24.31 -2.77 45.19
N ILE A 207 23.22 -3.46 44.83
CA ILE A 207 22.18 -2.94 43.93
C ILE A 207 21.56 -1.65 44.49
N ASP A 208 21.16 -1.67 45.76
CA ASP A 208 20.53 -0.53 46.42
C ASP A 208 21.47 0.68 46.52
N ARG A 209 22.78 0.43 46.76
CA ARG A 209 23.79 1.49 46.84
C ARG A 209 24.04 2.14 45.49
N ILE A 210 24.17 1.34 44.43
CA ILE A 210 24.29 1.86 43.06
C ILE A 210 23.05 2.70 42.69
N ARG A 211 21.85 2.18 43.00
CA ARG A 211 20.59 2.91 42.74
C ARG A 211 20.51 4.24 43.50
N ALA A 212 21.00 4.29 44.74
CA ALA A 212 21.03 5.51 45.53
C ALA A 212 22.07 6.54 45.04
N SER A 213 23.11 6.10 44.33
CA SER A 213 24.27 6.91 43.93
C SER A 213 24.13 7.64 42.59
N THR A 214 22.97 7.59 41.94
CA THR A 214 22.77 8.17 40.59
C THR A 214 21.80 9.35 40.59
N ASN A 215 21.57 10.00 41.74
CA ASN A 215 20.59 11.08 41.88
C ASN A 215 21.25 12.47 41.98
N GLU A 216 20.68 13.46 41.30
CA GLU A 216 20.94 14.87 41.56
C GLU A 216 19.84 15.46 42.45
N VAL A 217 20.21 16.42 43.30
CA VAL A 217 19.29 17.04 44.26
C VAL A 217 19.28 18.56 44.14
N GLY A 218 18.08 19.15 44.21
CA GLY A 218 17.89 20.60 44.23
C GLY A 218 17.83 21.14 45.66
N GLY A 219 18.65 22.14 45.98
CA GLY A 219 18.75 22.77 47.29
C GLY A 219 18.02 24.10 47.42
N ARG A 220 17.03 24.38 46.55
CA ARG A 220 16.37 25.70 46.40
C ARG A 220 17.35 26.80 45.98
N VAL A 221 17.13 28.03 46.44
CA VAL A 221 17.89 29.22 46.10
C VAL A 221 18.50 29.86 47.35
N LEU A 222 19.66 30.47 47.18
CA LEU A 222 20.35 31.27 48.18
C LEU A 222 20.49 32.71 47.65
N GLU A 223 19.95 33.68 48.37
CA GLU A 223 20.08 35.09 47.99
C GLU A 223 21.40 35.66 48.53
N LEU A 224 22.24 36.17 47.63
CA LEU A 224 23.51 36.82 47.96
C LEU A 224 23.68 38.08 47.12
N GLY A 225 23.84 39.23 47.78
CA GLY A 225 24.10 40.50 47.10
C GLY A 225 22.98 40.96 46.15
N GLY A 226 21.73 40.59 46.43
CA GLY A 226 20.56 40.91 45.58
C GLY A 226 20.39 40.00 44.35
N ALA A 227 21.16 38.92 44.25
CA ALA A 227 21.00 37.88 43.24
C ALA A 227 20.65 36.53 43.88
N GLU A 228 19.78 35.75 43.22
CA GLU A 228 19.44 34.39 43.63
C GLU A 228 20.37 33.36 42.99
N TYR A 229 21.01 32.55 43.82
CA TYR A 229 21.87 31.44 43.41
C TYR A 229 21.14 30.11 43.59
N MET A 230 20.92 29.37 42.51
CA MET A 230 20.32 28.04 42.57
C MET A 230 21.33 27.02 43.14
N ILE A 231 20.95 26.35 44.23
CA ILE A 231 21.75 25.29 44.84
C ILE A 231 21.45 23.96 44.14
N ARG A 232 22.48 23.33 43.57
CA ARG A 232 22.40 22.01 42.93
C ARG A 232 23.46 21.06 43.49
N GLY A 233 23.03 19.89 43.95
CA GLY A 233 23.89 18.76 44.27
C GLY A 233 24.08 17.89 43.04
N LEU A 234 25.33 17.80 42.55
CA LEU A 234 25.71 16.98 41.41
C LEU A 234 26.03 15.56 41.89
N GLY A 235 25.31 14.57 41.37
CA GLY A 235 25.43 13.17 41.79
C GLY A 235 25.22 12.16 40.65
N TYR A 236 25.08 12.59 39.39
CA TYR A 236 25.04 11.67 38.26
C TYR A 236 26.42 11.03 38.00
N LEU A 237 26.42 9.73 37.76
CA LEU A 237 27.59 8.99 37.25
C LEU A 237 27.80 9.36 35.78
N ARG A 238 29.00 9.82 35.41
CA ARG A 238 29.33 10.26 34.05
C ARG A 238 30.36 9.37 33.36
N SER A 239 31.06 8.56 34.13
CA SER A 239 32.13 7.68 33.67
C SER A 239 32.08 6.32 34.36
N LEU A 240 32.73 5.33 33.75
CA LEU A 240 32.94 4.02 34.39
C LEU A 240 33.63 4.16 35.75
N SER A 241 34.58 5.10 35.87
CA SER A 241 35.29 5.33 37.12
C SER A 241 34.38 5.85 38.23
N ASP A 242 33.35 6.63 37.91
CA ASP A 242 32.38 7.07 38.91
C ASP A 242 31.62 5.88 39.50
N LEU A 243 31.22 4.93 38.64
CA LEU A 243 30.52 3.71 39.04
C LEU A 243 31.42 2.76 39.84
N GLU A 244 32.69 2.63 39.45
CA GLU A 244 33.71 1.86 40.19
C GLU A 244 33.94 2.36 41.62
N ASN A 245 33.86 3.68 41.79
CA ASN A 245 34.12 4.37 43.05
C ASN A 245 32.87 4.52 43.94
N VAL A 246 31.74 3.92 43.57
CA VAL A 246 30.54 3.92 44.41
C VAL A 246 30.83 3.16 45.71
N PRO A 247 30.66 3.80 46.89
CA PRO A 247 30.86 3.14 48.17
C PRO A 247 29.65 2.25 48.52
N VAL A 248 29.92 0.96 48.75
CA VAL A 248 28.88 -0.02 49.07
C VAL A 248 28.76 -0.23 50.59
N ALA A 249 29.89 -0.35 51.27
CA ALA A 249 29.97 -0.58 52.71
C ALA A 249 31.21 0.12 53.31
N THR A 250 31.35 0.07 54.63
CA THR A 250 32.54 0.57 55.33
C THR A 250 33.00 -0.47 56.33
N LYS A 251 34.31 -0.79 56.32
CA LYS A 251 34.94 -1.67 57.31
C LYS A 251 36.06 -0.90 58.01
N ASN A 252 35.96 -0.73 59.33
CA ASN A 252 36.98 -0.05 60.16
C ASN A 252 37.39 1.35 59.64
N GLY A 253 36.44 2.11 59.07
CA GLY A 253 36.70 3.43 58.49
C GLY A 253 37.17 3.43 57.03
N THR A 254 37.49 2.26 56.45
CA THR A 254 37.83 2.13 55.03
C THR A 254 36.58 1.79 54.21
N PRO A 255 36.22 2.59 53.18
CA PRO A 255 35.11 2.27 52.31
C PRO A 255 35.44 1.06 51.43
N VAL A 256 34.45 0.20 51.22
CA VAL A 256 34.49 -0.89 50.24
C VAL A 256 33.72 -0.41 49.01
N LEU A 257 34.40 -0.36 47.87
CA LEU A 257 33.89 0.20 46.62
C LEU A 257 33.40 -0.91 45.68
N VAL A 258 32.63 -0.55 44.65
CA VAL A 258 32.17 -1.51 43.63
C VAL A 258 33.35 -2.23 42.96
N ARG A 259 34.44 -1.52 42.65
CA ARG A 259 35.66 -2.12 42.07
C ARG A 259 36.32 -3.19 42.97
N ASP A 260 36.08 -3.13 44.28
CA ASP A 260 36.63 -4.12 45.22
C ASP A 260 35.81 -5.42 45.19
N LEU A 261 34.58 -5.37 44.67
CA LEU A 261 33.62 -6.47 44.64
C LEU A 261 33.45 -7.10 43.26
N GLY A 262 33.83 -6.40 42.19
CA GLY A 262 33.61 -6.83 40.81
C GLY A 262 34.35 -5.99 39.77
N THR A 263 34.03 -6.22 38.51
CA THR A 263 34.52 -5.43 37.37
C THR A 263 33.38 -4.59 36.80
N VAL A 264 33.71 -3.37 36.37
CA VAL A 264 32.77 -2.45 35.73
C VAL A 264 33.22 -2.23 34.30
N GLY A 265 32.30 -2.30 33.35
CA GLY A 265 32.62 -2.13 31.94
C GLY A 265 31.39 -1.74 31.12
N PHE A 266 31.62 -1.54 29.82
CA PHE A 266 30.52 -1.47 28.86
C PHE A 266 30.17 -2.87 28.38
N GLY A 267 28.90 -3.21 28.47
CA GLY A 267 28.30 -4.41 27.90
C GLY A 267 27.17 -4.05 26.92
N PRO A 268 26.71 -5.00 26.10
CA PRO A 268 25.47 -4.85 25.37
C PRO A 268 24.26 -5.14 26.27
N ASP A 269 23.16 -4.42 26.06
CA ASP A 269 21.86 -4.84 26.57
C ASP A 269 21.38 -6.12 25.85
N ILE A 270 20.35 -6.76 26.40
CA ILE A 270 19.69 -7.89 25.76
C ILE A 270 19.16 -7.45 24.40
N ARG A 271 19.47 -8.24 23.38
CA ARG A 271 19.04 -8.00 22.02
C ARG A 271 17.75 -8.73 21.75
N GLU A 272 16.81 -8.01 21.14
CA GLU A 272 15.51 -8.54 20.73
C GLU A 272 15.35 -8.59 19.21
N GLY A 273 16.33 -8.01 18.50
CA GLY A 273 16.41 -8.08 17.04
C GLY A 273 17.82 -7.91 16.52
N VAL A 274 18.05 -8.43 15.31
CA VAL A 274 19.30 -8.30 14.56
C VAL A 274 18.99 -7.83 13.16
N ALA A 275 19.88 -7.00 12.61
CA ALA A 275 19.84 -6.54 11.24
C ALA A 275 21.14 -6.95 10.54
N GLU A 276 21.05 -7.34 9.27
CA GLU A 276 22.16 -7.82 8.43
C GLU A 276 22.13 -7.12 7.07
N TRP A 277 23.32 -6.90 6.49
CA TRP A 277 23.44 -6.32 5.17
C TRP A 277 24.18 -7.22 4.17
N ASN A 278 23.46 -7.69 3.14
CA ASN A 278 24.01 -8.40 1.97
C ASN A 278 24.82 -9.69 2.26
N GLY A 279 24.71 -10.29 3.43
CA GLY A 279 25.51 -11.43 3.87
C GLY A 279 26.97 -11.08 4.25
N GLU A 280 27.27 -9.78 4.38
CA GLU A 280 28.60 -9.24 4.70
C GLU A 280 28.81 -9.03 6.21
N GLY A 281 27.74 -8.88 6.99
CA GLY A 281 27.83 -8.63 8.42
C GLY A 281 26.58 -7.98 9.03
N GLU A 282 26.50 -8.07 10.36
CA GLU A 282 25.48 -7.35 11.13
C GLU A 282 25.63 -5.83 10.97
N ALA A 283 24.50 -5.15 10.99
CA ALA A 283 24.39 -3.70 10.84
C ALA A 283 23.34 -3.13 11.81
N VAL A 284 23.16 -1.81 11.76
CA VAL A 284 22.10 -1.11 12.49
C VAL A 284 21.11 -0.58 11.46
N GLY A 285 19.85 -0.97 11.58
CA GLY A 285 18.76 -0.53 10.73
C GLY A 285 17.90 0.55 11.38
N GLY A 286 17.21 1.31 10.53
CA GLY A 286 16.13 2.21 10.91
C GLY A 286 14.93 2.03 9.99
N ILE A 287 13.75 1.99 10.56
CA ILE A 287 12.47 1.78 9.86
C ILE A 287 11.64 3.05 10.03
N VAL A 288 11.34 3.72 8.92
CA VAL A 288 10.47 4.90 8.93
C VAL A 288 9.03 4.46 8.77
N VAL A 289 8.25 4.68 9.82
CA VAL A 289 6.82 4.37 9.86
C VAL A 289 6.03 5.63 9.54
N MET A 290 5.29 5.61 8.45
CA MET A 290 4.39 6.67 8.01
C MET A 290 3.11 6.67 8.83
N ARG A 291 2.65 7.86 9.22
CA ARG A 291 1.35 8.07 9.85
C ARG A 291 0.20 7.66 8.93
N ASP A 292 -0.84 7.10 9.53
CA ASP A 292 -2.07 6.74 8.86
C ASP A 292 -2.66 7.88 8.02
N GLY A 293 -3.16 7.57 6.82
CA GLY A 293 -3.76 8.54 5.89
C GLY A 293 -2.82 9.56 5.24
N MET A 294 -1.51 9.48 5.48
CA MET A 294 -0.52 10.37 4.84
C MET A 294 -0.07 9.86 3.47
N ASN A 295 0.57 10.73 2.68
CA ASN A 295 1.07 10.41 1.35
C ASN A 295 2.50 9.84 1.42
N ALA A 296 2.65 8.54 1.10
CA ALA A 296 3.93 7.83 1.18
C ALA A 296 5.04 8.48 0.36
N LEU A 297 4.76 8.87 -0.90
CA LEU A 297 5.76 9.49 -1.77
C LEU A 297 6.30 10.81 -1.20
N THR A 298 5.43 11.61 -0.57
CA THR A 298 5.79 12.90 0.04
C THR A 298 6.67 12.70 1.26
N VAL A 299 6.32 11.73 2.13
CA VAL A 299 7.10 11.40 3.33
C VAL A 299 8.47 10.86 2.93
N ILE A 300 8.54 9.90 2.00
CA ILE A 300 9.82 9.31 1.55
C ILE A 300 10.72 10.38 0.92
N ASN A 301 10.17 11.29 0.10
CA ASN A 301 10.96 12.39 -0.48
C ASN A 301 11.49 13.34 0.61
N GLY A 302 10.68 13.63 1.64
CA GLY A 302 11.10 14.40 2.81
C GLY A 302 12.23 13.73 3.58
N ILE A 303 12.16 12.41 3.78
CA ILE A 303 13.23 11.61 4.41
C ILE A 303 14.51 11.66 3.58
N LYS A 304 14.43 11.41 2.27
CA LYS A 304 15.61 11.46 1.36
C LYS A 304 16.26 12.84 1.37
N GLN A 305 15.46 13.91 1.37
CA GLN A 305 15.96 15.27 1.48
C GLN A 305 16.65 15.48 2.84
N LYS A 306 16.01 15.07 3.94
CA LYS A 306 16.57 15.22 5.29
C LYS A 306 17.89 14.45 5.44
N LEU A 307 17.98 13.23 4.92
CA LEU A 307 19.20 12.42 4.87
C LEU A 307 20.31 13.12 4.07
N ALA A 308 19.97 13.77 2.94
CA ALA A 308 20.93 14.54 2.16
C ALA A 308 21.45 15.78 2.91
N GLU A 309 20.58 16.46 3.68
CA GLU A 309 20.96 17.61 4.52
C GLU A 309 21.89 17.21 5.66
N ILE A 310 21.59 16.11 6.37
CA ILE A 310 22.39 15.67 7.53
C ILE A 310 23.62 14.86 7.13
N LYS A 311 23.81 14.51 5.86
CA LYS A 311 24.94 13.70 5.37
C LYS A 311 26.30 14.25 5.82
N LEU A 312 26.47 15.56 5.86
CA LEU A 312 27.71 16.22 6.30
C LEU A 312 27.90 16.21 7.83
N SER A 313 26.85 15.92 8.59
CA SER A 313 26.88 15.81 10.05
C SER A 313 27.20 14.38 10.52
N LEU A 314 27.20 13.40 9.60
CA LEU A 314 27.55 12.03 9.93
C LEU A 314 29.06 11.88 10.18
N PRO A 315 29.48 10.99 11.10
CA PRO A 315 30.89 10.71 11.30
C PRO A 315 31.59 10.24 10.02
N PRO A 316 32.87 10.58 9.79
CA PRO A 316 33.60 10.17 8.60
C PRO A 316 33.63 8.64 8.44
N GLY A 317 33.16 8.13 7.29
CA GLY A 317 33.09 6.69 7.00
C GLY A 317 31.70 6.08 7.19
N VAL A 318 30.82 6.75 7.95
CA VAL A 318 29.43 6.33 8.16
C VAL A 318 28.57 6.78 6.98
N GLU A 319 27.80 5.84 6.43
CA GLU A 319 26.84 6.06 5.35
C GLU A 319 25.49 5.45 5.72
N VAL A 320 24.42 6.12 5.31
CA VAL A 320 23.05 5.60 5.40
C VAL A 320 22.67 5.07 4.02
N VAL A 321 22.40 3.77 3.93
CA VAL A 321 22.02 3.07 2.70
C VAL A 321 20.56 2.62 2.78
N ALA A 322 19.82 2.73 1.68
CA ALA A 322 18.42 2.27 1.63
C ALA A 322 18.38 0.73 1.54
N GLY A 323 17.67 0.09 2.46
CA GLY A 323 17.34 -1.34 2.41
C GLY A 323 15.99 -1.60 1.74
N TYR A 324 15.02 -0.69 1.93
CA TYR A 324 13.72 -0.72 1.27
C TYR A 324 13.25 0.70 0.94
N ASP A 325 12.69 0.87 -0.26
CA ASP A 325 12.17 2.16 -0.73
C ASP A 325 10.89 1.99 -1.55
N ARG A 326 9.75 2.25 -0.92
CA ARG A 326 8.44 2.12 -1.56
C ARG A 326 8.22 3.14 -2.70
N SER A 327 8.99 4.24 -2.75
CA SER A 327 8.80 5.25 -3.81
C SER A 327 9.10 4.73 -5.20
N GLY A 328 9.97 3.72 -5.33
CA GLY A 328 10.24 3.05 -6.61
C GLY A 328 8.99 2.37 -7.18
N LEU A 329 8.25 1.65 -6.33
CA LEU A 329 6.98 1.02 -6.71
C LEU A 329 5.93 2.06 -7.12
N ILE A 330 5.79 3.13 -6.35
CA ILE A 330 4.82 4.21 -6.63
C ILE A 330 5.14 4.86 -7.99
N GLN A 331 6.41 5.20 -8.25
CA GLN A 331 6.84 5.80 -9.51
C GLN A 331 6.65 4.85 -10.69
N ALA A 332 7.08 3.60 -10.58
CA ALA A 332 6.90 2.60 -11.64
C ALA A 332 5.41 2.36 -11.97
N SER A 333 4.54 2.41 -10.96
CA SER A 333 3.09 2.29 -11.12
C SER A 333 2.50 3.48 -11.86
N ILE A 334 2.94 4.70 -11.51
CA ILE A 334 2.54 5.95 -12.19
C ILE A 334 3.03 5.94 -13.64
N GLU A 335 4.28 5.55 -13.90
CA GLU A 335 4.85 5.50 -15.25
C GLU A 335 4.15 4.47 -16.13
N THR A 336 3.90 3.28 -15.59
CA THR A 336 3.13 2.22 -16.28
C THR A 336 1.77 2.73 -16.68
N LEU A 337 1.05 3.35 -15.76
CA LEU A 337 -0.24 3.93 -16.06
C LEU A 337 -0.15 5.07 -17.09
N GLN A 338 0.78 6.01 -16.95
CA GLN A 338 0.93 7.13 -17.89
C GLN A 338 1.18 6.62 -19.30
N ARG A 339 2.01 5.58 -19.44
CA ARG A 339 2.24 4.89 -20.70
C ARG A 339 0.95 4.26 -21.21
N ASP A 340 0.27 3.45 -20.40
CA ASP A 340 -0.90 2.69 -20.83
C ASP A 340 -2.07 3.65 -21.21
N LEU A 341 -2.31 4.71 -20.44
CA LEU A 341 -3.27 5.77 -20.78
C LEU A 341 -2.91 6.49 -22.08
N LEU A 342 -1.63 6.76 -22.33
CA LEU A 342 -1.16 7.39 -23.56
C LEU A 342 -1.32 6.44 -24.76
N GLU A 343 -0.95 5.17 -24.61
CA GLU A 343 -1.11 4.13 -25.63
C GLU A 343 -2.58 3.95 -25.98
N GLU A 344 -3.47 3.82 -24.99
CA GLU A 344 -4.92 3.77 -25.19
C GLU A 344 -5.43 5.02 -25.92
N ALA A 345 -5.04 6.22 -25.48
CA ALA A 345 -5.44 7.46 -26.13
C ALA A 345 -4.97 7.53 -27.59
N ILE A 346 -3.75 7.08 -27.90
CA ILE A 346 -3.21 7.03 -29.27
C ILE A 346 -3.97 6.02 -30.12
N ILE A 347 -4.15 4.79 -29.62
CA ILE A 347 -4.84 3.70 -30.32
C ILE A 347 -6.28 4.12 -30.63
N VAL A 348 -7.00 4.63 -29.63
CA VAL A 348 -8.37 5.11 -29.79
C VAL A 348 -8.43 6.28 -30.78
N SER A 349 -7.51 7.24 -30.68
CA SER A 349 -7.43 8.35 -31.66
C SER A 349 -7.20 7.86 -33.09
N LEU A 350 -6.30 6.88 -33.27
CA LEU A 350 -5.98 6.29 -34.57
C LEU A 350 -7.19 5.56 -35.17
N VAL A 351 -7.88 4.74 -34.37
CA VAL A 351 -9.11 4.05 -34.79
C VAL A 351 -10.17 5.07 -35.24
N ILE A 352 -10.39 6.15 -34.48
CA ILE A 352 -11.36 7.19 -34.83
C ILE A 352 -11.02 7.89 -36.14
N ILE A 353 -9.75 8.26 -36.34
CA ILE A 353 -9.29 8.93 -37.57
C ILE A 353 -9.54 8.02 -38.78
N ILE A 354 -9.26 6.73 -38.64
CA ILE A 354 -9.43 5.72 -39.70
C ILE A 354 -10.91 5.54 -40.07
N PHE A 355 -11.82 5.45 -39.08
CA PHE A 355 -13.24 5.25 -39.33
C PHE A 355 -13.95 6.51 -39.87
N LEU A 356 -13.68 7.68 -39.28
CA LEU A 356 -14.33 8.93 -39.71
C LEU A 356 -13.77 9.49 -41.02
N PHE A 357 -12.56 9.08 -41.43
CA PHE A 357 -11.87 9.51 -42.66
C PHE A 357 -11.85 11.05 -42.86
N HIS A 358 -11.96 11.80 -41.76
CA HIS A 358 -11.99 13.26 -41.70
C HIS A 358 -11.36 13.75 -40.39
N PHE A 359 -10.11 14.23 -40.48
CA PHE A 359 -9.28 14.57 -39.32
C PHE A 359 -9.95 15.57 -38.35
N ARG A 360 -10.68 16.57 -38.86
CA ARG A 360 -11.35 17.56 -38.01
C ARG A 360 -12.52 16.96 -37.23
N SER A 361 -13.25 16.01 -37.80
CA SER A 361 -14.32 15.30 -37.10
C SER A 361 -13.73 14.41 -36.01
N ALA A 362 -12.61 13.73 -36.32
CA ALA A 362 -11.88 12.92 -35.35
C ALA A 362 -11.30 13.74 -34.19
N LEU A 363 -10.97 15.01 -34.39
CA LEU A 363 -10.48 15.88 -33.33
C LEU A 363 -11.51 16.10 -32.20
N ILE A 364 -12.81 15.95 -32.49
CA ILE A 364 -13.87 16.19 -31.50
C ILE A 364 -13.81 15.13 -30.37
N PRO A 365 -13.90 13.80 -30.65
CA PRO A 365 -13.72 12.78 -29.62
C PRO A 365 -12.34 12.84 -28.94
N ILE A 366 -11.28 13.12 -29.72
CA ILE A 366 -9.89 13.20 -29.23
C ILE A 366 -9.72 14.30 -28.18
N LEU A 367 -10.34 15.47 -28.39
CA LEU A 367 -10.28 16.56 -27.41
C LEU A 367 -11.17 16.30 -26.20
N THR A 368 -12.28 15.59 -26.36
CA THR A 368 -13.22 15.37 -25.25
C THR A 368 -12.72 14.33 -24.24
N LEU A 369 -11.90 13.37 -24.65
CA LEU A 369 -11.35 12.34 -23.77
C LEU A 369 -10.48 12.94 -22.65
N PRO A 370 -9.43 13.73 -22.93
CA PRO A 370 -8.60 14.30 -21.87
C PRO A 370 -9.39 15.23 -20.95
N ILE A 371 -10.38 15.94 -21.50
CA ILE A 371 -11.23 16.85 -20.71
C ILE A 371 -12.07 16.06 -19.71
N ALA A 372 -12.69 14.96 -20.13
CA ALA A 372 -13.51 14.12 -19.23
C ALA A 372 -12.66 13.47 -18.13
N VAL A 373 -11.46 12.99 -18.48
CA VAL A 373 -10.51 12.41 -17.51
C VAL A 373 -10.05 13.46 -16.51
N VAL A 374 -9.59 14.63 -16.96
CA VAL A 374 -9.17 15.75 -16.08
C VAL A 374 -10.32 16.23 -15.19
N ALA A 375 -11.55 16.28 -15.71
CA ALA A 375 -12.73 16.66 -14.93
C ALA A 375 -13.00 15.71 -13.78
N SER A 376 -12.75 14.41 -13.95
CA SER A 376 -13.01 13.38 -12.94
C SER A 376 -12.20 13.58 -11.66
N PHE A 377 -11.02 14.20 -11.75
CA PHE A 377 -10.18 14.51 -10.58
C PHE A 377 -10.81 15.57 -9.66
N ILE A 378 -11.76 16.38 -10.14
CA ILE A 378 -12.43 17.40 -9.31
C ILE A 378 -13.19 16.75 -8.15
N PRO A 379 -14.19 15.86 -8.38
CA PRO A 379 -14.87 15.16 -7.30
C PRO A 379 -13.95 14.17 -6.57
N MET A 380 -12.95 13.56 -7.22
CA MET A 380 -12.00 12.70 -6.52
C MET A 380 -11.30 13.45 -5.38
N TYR A 381 -10.91 14.71 -5.62
CA TYR A 381 -10.29 15.55 -4.60
C TYR A 381 -11.22 15.81 -3.41
N TYR A 382 -12.49 16.14 -3.66
CA TYR A 382 -13.47 16.40 -2.59
C TYR A 382 -13.97 15.13 -1.89
N LEU A 383 -13.93 13.98 -2.56
CA LEU A 383 -14.29 12.68 -2.00
C LEU A 383 -13.09 11.98 -1.34
N HIS A 384 -11.92 12.63 -1.29
CA HIS A 384 -10.68 12.08 -0.73
C HIS A 384 -10.27 10.73 -1.36
N VAL A 385 -10.53 10.55 -2.66
CA VAL A 385 -10.09 9.36 -3.40
C VAL A 385 -8.66 9.58 -3.86
N SER A 386 -7.73 8.77 -3.37
CA SER A 386 -6.32 8.81 -3.78
C SER A 386 -6.12 8.36 -5.22
N ALA A 387 -5.06 8.86 -5.85
CA ALA A 387 -4.60 8.44 -7.17
C ALA A 387 -3.61 7.27 -7.01
N ASN A 388 -4.13 6.07 -7.19
CA ASN A 388 -3.44 4.78 -7.13
C ASN A 388 -3.79 3.88 -8.33
N ILE A 389 -3.14 2.72 -8.46
CA ILE A 389 -3.34 1.80 -9.59
C ILE A 389 -4.83 1.44 -9.80
N MET A 390 -5.59 1.20 -8.72
CA MET A 390 -7.00 0.82 -8.81
C MET A 390 -7.87 1.99 -9.31
N SER A 391 -7.71 3.16 -8.69
CA SER A 391 -8.41 4.38 -9.11
C SER A 391 -8.09 4.75 -10.57
N LEU A 392 -6.84 4.59 -10.99
CA LEU A 392 -6.41 5.01 -12.31
C LEU A 392 -6.73 3.94 -13.38
N GLY A 393 -6.72 2.66 -13.01
CA GLY A 393 -7.28 1.56 -13.82
C GLY A 393 -8.77 1.76 -14.10
N GLY A 394 -9.52 2.37 -13.18
CA GLY A 394 -10.90 2.79 -13.43
C GLY A 394 -11.03 3.85 -14.53
N LEU A 395 -10.06 4.77 -14.64
CA LEU A 395 -10.00 5.74 -15.74
C LEU A 395 -9.64 5.07 -17.07
N ALA A 396 -8.66 4.17 -17.08
CA ALA A 396 -8.29 3.38 -18.26
C ALA A 396 -9.50 2.58 -18.78
N LEU A 397 -10.18 1.86 -17.89
CA LEU A 397 -11.41 1.13 -18.24
C LEU A 397 -12.54 2.07 -18.72
N ALA A 398 -12.57 3.32 -18.24
CA ALA A 398 -13.54 4.30 -18.71
C ALA A 398 -13.24 4.82 -20.12
N ILE A 399 -11.98 4.96 -20.55
CA ILE A 399 -11.59 5.57 -21.84
C ILE A 399 -12.36 5.00 -23.03
N GLY A 400 -12.50 3.68 -23.13
CA GLY A 400 -13.26 3.04 -24.21
C GLY A 400 -14.72 3.50 -24.26
N VAL A 401 -15.37 3.64 -23.09
CA VAL A 401 -16.76 4.07 -22.96
C VAL A 401 -16.90 5.60 -23.12
N LEU A 402 -15.92 6.37 -22.62
CA LEU A 402 -15.92 7.83 -22.66
C LEU A 402 -16.01 8.35 -24.09
N VAL A 403 -15.32 7.68 -25.02
CA VAL A 403 -15.18 8.10 -26.41
C VAL A 403 -16.37 7.66 -27.26
N ASP A 404 -16.99 6.52 -26.96
CA ASP A 404 -18.15 5.98 -27.70
C ASP A 404 -19.25 7.04 -27.86
N ALA A 405 -19.58 7.74 -26.79
CA ALA A 405 -20.57 8.81 -26.78
C ALA A 405 -20.26 9.94 -27.78
N ALA A 406 -19.01 10.38 -27.85
CA ALA A 406 -18.58 11.41 -28.77
C ALA A 406 -18.54 10.88 -30.22
N ILE A 407 -18.08 9.63 -30.43
CA ILE A 407 -18.05 8.98 -31.74
C ILE A 407 -19.46 8.88 -32.31
N VAL A 408 -20.41 8.28 -31.58
CA VAL A 408 -21.78 8.05 -32.06
C VAL A 408 -22.45 9.38 -32.44
N MET A 409 -22.21 10.44 -31.66
CA MET A 409 -22.77 11.76 -31.97
C MET A 409 -22.12 12.39 -33.21
N VAL A 410 -20.79 12.32 -33.33
CA VAL A 410 -20.03 12.85 -34.47
C VAL A 410 -20.35 12.07 -35.75
N GLU A 411 -20.44 10.75 -35.68
CA GLU A 411 -20.80 9.86 -36.78
C GLU A 411 -22.22 10.14 -37.28
N ASN A 412 -23.21 10.25 -36.38
CA ASN A 412 -24.57 10.59 -36.78
C ASN A 412 -24.64 11.98 -37.45
N GLY A 413 -23.90 12.96 -36.93
CA GLY A 413 -23.79 14.28 -37.54
C GLY A 413 -23.11 14.26 -38.91
N HIS A 414 -22.03 13.49 -39.05
CA HIS A 414 -21.29 13.31 -40.30
C HIS A 414 -22.16 12.63 -41.36
N ARG A 415 -22.85 11.55 -40.97
CA ARG A 415 -23.77 10.80 -41.83
C ARG A 415 -24.92 11.69 -42.32
N GLN A 416 -25.66 12.34 -41.42
CA GLN A 416 -26.77 13.21 -41.83
C GLN A 416 -26.30 14.34 -42.76
N LEU A 417 -25.15 14.96 -42.48
CA LEU A 417 -24.65 16.04 -43.33
C LEU A 417 -24.17 15.53 -44.70
N SER A 418 -23.60 14.33 -44.77
CA SER A 418 -23.21 13.69 -46.04
C SER A 418 -24.41 13.25 -46.89
N GLU A 419 -25.48 12.73 -46.26
CA GLU A 419 -26.71 12.31 -46.94
C GLU A 419 -27.52 13.51 -47.45
N HIS A 420 -27.56 14.62 -46.70
CA HIS A 420 -28.23 15.86 -47.13
C HIS A 420 -27.43 16.66 -48.17
N GLY A 421 -26.11 16.44 -48.25
CA GLY A 421 -25.23 17.01 -49.28
C GLY A 421 -25.07 16.15 -50.54
N ALA A 422 -25.62 14.93 -50.56
CA ALA A 422 -25.60 14.03 -51.72
C ALA A 422 -26.70 14.41 -52.72
N PRO A 423 -26.46 14.27 -54.04
CA PRO A 423 -27.47 14.57 -55.05
C PRO A 423 -28.71 13.71 -54.82
N LYS A 424 -29.87 14.35 -54.60
CA LYS A 424 -31.17 13.66 -54.59
C LYS A 424 -31.35 13.01 -55.96
N ALA A 425 -31.43 11.67 -56.00
CA ALA A 425 -31.88 10.97 -57.19
C ALA A 425 -33.27 11.50 -57.58
N PRO A 426 -33.58 11.70 -58.88
CA PRO A 426 -34.89 12.16 -59.29
C PRO A 426 -35.95 11.17 -58.81
N MET A 427 -36.98 11.66 -58.11
CA MET A 427 -38.18 10.86 -57.88
C MET A 427 -38.80 10.52 -59.25
N PRO A 428 -39.32 9.29 -59.46
CA PRO A 428 -39.99 8.98 -60.71
C PRO A 428 -41.28 9.81 -60.79
N GLU A 429 -41.32 10.79 -61.70
CA GLU A 429 -42.54 11.50 -62.06
C GLU A 429 -43.56 10.52 -62.65
N GLU A 430 -44.78 10.57 -62.13
CA GLU A 430 -45.95 9.93 -62.72
C GLU A 430 -46.11 10.41 -64.16
N ARG A 431 -45.98 9.45 -65.07
CA ARG A 431 -46.03 9.63 -66.52
C ARG A 431 -47.48 9.86 -66.95
N ASN A 432 -47.98 11.09 -66.87
CA ASN A 432 -49.17 11.50 -67.61
C ASN A 432 -48.74 12.03 -68.99
N GLY A 433 -49.28 11.40 -70.04
CA GLY A 433 -48.82 11.53 -71.41
C GLY A 433 -49.02 12.91 -72.02
N VAL A 434 -48.13 13.24 -72.96
CA VAL A 434 -48.39 13.80 -74.31
C VAL A 434 -47.04 13.79 -75.06
N ASN A 435 -47.07 13.43 -76.34
CA ASN A 435 -45.92 13.30 -77.24
C ASN A 435 -45.24 14.66 -77.51
N GLY A 436 -43.93 14.76 -77.25
CA GLY A 436 -43.03 15.82 -77.70
C GLY A 436 -41.60 15.29 -77.82
N PRO A 437 -40.74 15.83 -78.71
CA PRO A 437 -39.46 15.21 -79.05
C PRO A 437 -38.46 15.29 -77.88
N ALA A 438 -37.61 14.27 -77.80
CA ALA A 438 -36.61 14.08 -76.75
C ALA A 438 -35.73 15.33 -76.54
N ALA A 439 -35.86 15.95 -75.36
CA ALA A 439 -34.94 16.96 -74.89
C ALA A 439 -33.60 16.31 -74.51
N ALA A 440 -32.51 16.97 -74.85
CA ALA A 440 -31.12 16.57 -74.58
C ALA A 440 -30.88 16.28 -73.08
N PRO A 441 -29.94 15.37 -72.73
CA PRO A 441 -29.60 15.10 -71.35
C PRO A 441 -29.08 16.38 -70.69
N SER A 442 -29.75 16.79 -69.61
CA SER A 442 -29.30 17.88 -68.75
C SER A 442 -27.91 17.56 -68.18
N PRO A 443 -27.01 18.54 -68.03
CA PRO A 443 -25.70 18.31 -67.44
C PRO A 443 -25.86 17.82 -65.98
N PRO A 444 -24.88 17.06 -65.44
CA PRO A 444 -24.94 16.60 -64.06
C PRO A 444 -25.07 17.81 -63.13
N ALA A 445 -26.11 17.82 -62.30
CA ALA A 445 -26.39 18.89 -61.36
C ALA A 445 -25.15 19.19 -60.49
N GLU A 446 -24.63 20.41 -60.59
CA GLU A 446 -23.58 20.91 -59.72
C GLU A 446 -24.11 20.93 -58.28
N MET A 447 -23.30 20.43 -57.34
CA MET A 447 -23.61 20.40 -55.91
C MET A 447 -23.93 21.82 -55.40
N GLU A 448 -25.16 22.09 -54.99
CA GLU A 448 -25.46 23.31 -54.24
C GLU A 448 -24.71 23.28 -52.90
N PRO A 449 -23.88 24.30 -52.59
CA PRO A 449 -23.16 24.34 -51.32
C PRO A 449 -24.14 24.59 -50.18
N VAL A 450 -24.28 23.62 -49.26
CA VAL A 450 -25.09 23.73 -48.04
C VAL A 450 -24.74 25.03 -47.30
N THR A 451 -25.72 25.91 -47.10
CA THR A 451 -25.53 27.20 -46.44
C THR A 451 -25.10 26.98 -44.97
N GLU A 452 -24.23 27.82 -44.39
CA GLU A 452 -23.73 27.64 -43.01
C GLU A 452 -24.86 27.58 -41.94
N ARG A 453 -25.98 28.26 -42.18
CA ARG A 453 -27.19 28.16 -41.33
C ARG A 453 -27.83 26.78 -41.39
N GLU A 454 -27.87 26.18 -42.58
CA GLU A 454 -28.45 24.87 -42.84
C GLU A 454 -27.55 23.75 -42.31
N ARG A 455 -26.23 23.85 -42.51
CA ARG A 455 -25.23 22.97 -41.88
C ARG A 455 -25.40 22.94 -40.36
N ARG A 456 -25.50 24.11 -39.72
CA ARG A 456 -25.70 24.21 -38.28
C ARG A 456 -27.00 23.53 -37.84
N ARG A 457 -28.07 23.71 -38.61
CA ARG A 457 -29.37 23.09 -38.31
C ARG A 457 -29.29 21.57 -38.38
N ILE A 458 -28.74 21.02 -39.47
CA ILE A 458 -28.56 19.57 -39.67
C ILE A 458 -27.74 18.95 -38.52
N LEU A 459 -26.60 19.55 -38.17
CA LEU A 459 -25.75 19.03 -37.11
C LEU A 459 -26.42 19.07 -35.72
N LEU A 460 -27.21 20.12 -35.43
CA LEU A 460 -27.94 20.22 -34.17
C LEU A 460 -29.13 19.26 -34.12
N ASP A 461 -29.84 19.07 -35.24
CA ASP A 461 -30.95 18.13 -35.31
C ASP A 461 -30.44 16.67 -35.20
N ALA A 462 -29.29 16.37 -35.79
CA ALA A 462 -28.57 15.11 -35.60
C ALA A 462 -28.15 14.88 -34.14
N ALA A 463 -27.60 15.91 -33.47
CA ALA A 463 -27.24 15.83 -32.05
C ALA A 463 -28.47 15.63 -31.15
N LYS A 464 -29.62 16.26 -31.48
CA LYS A 464 -30.88 16.08 -30.73
C LYS A 464 -31.50 14.70 -30.90
N GLN A 465 -31.30 14.07 -32.06
CA GLN A 465 -31.84 12.74 -32.33
C GLN A 465 -31.20 11.68 -31.43
N VAL A 466 -29.88 11.72 -31.25
CA VAL A 466 -29.13 10.66 -30.54
C VAL A 466 -28.71 11.08 -29.13
N GLY A 467 -28.65 12.39 -28.85
CA GLY A 467 -28.27 12.93 -27.54
C GLY A 467 -29.00 12.31 -26.34
N PRO A 468 -30.34 12.17 -26.35
CA PRO A 468 -31.06 11.50 -25.28
C PRO A 468 -30.65 10.03 -25.10
N ALA A 469 -30.52 9.29 -26.20
CA ALA A 469 -30.19 7.86 -26.16
C ALA A 469 -28.78 7.64 -25.59
N ILE A 470 -27.78 8.42 -26.04
CA ILE A 470 -26.40 8.34 -25.54
C ILE A 470 -26.34 8.72 -24.06
N PHE A 471 -26.98 9.82 -23.67
CA PHE A 471 -26.98 10.27 -22.28
C PHE A 471 -27.55 9.21 -21.33
N PHE A 472 -28.70 8.61 -21.67
CA PHE A 472 -29.29 7.55 -20.86
C PHE A 472 -28.49 6.25 -20.91
N SER A 473 -27.87 5.91 -22.05
CA SER A 473 -26.99 4.75 -22.17
C SER A 473 -25.79 4.86 -21.21
N LEU A 474 -25.11 6.02 -21.18
CA LEU A 474 -24.01 6.26 -20.24
C LEU A 474 -24.48 6.26 -18.78
N LEU A 475 -25.66 6.81 -18.50
CA LEU A 475 -26.24 6.77 -17.16
C LEU A 475 -26.53 5.32 -16.71
N ILE A 476 -26.97 4.46 -17.62
CA ILE A 476 -27.14 3.03 -17.34
C ILE A 476 -25.79 2.39 -17.00
N ILE A 477 -24.71 2.75 -17.70
CA ILE A 477 -23.36 2.25 -17.41
C ILE A 477 -22.88 2.70 -16.01
N VAL A 478 -23.20 3.93 -15.62
CA VAL A 478 -22.95 4.43 -14.26
C VAL A 478 -23.74 3.63 -13.23
N VAL A 479 -25.04 3.45 -13.44
CA VAL A 479 -25.92 2.71 -12.51
C VAL A 479 -25.54 1.23 -12.44
N SER A 480 -25.11 0.62 -13.54
CA SER A 480 -24.68 -0.79 -13.55
C SER A 480 -23.42 -1.05 -12.73
N PHE A 481 -22.66 0.00 -12.40
CA PHE A 481 -21.49 -0.08 -11.54
C PHE A 481 -21.80 0.18 -10.05
N LEU A 482 -23.03 0.60 -9.72
CA LEU A 482 -23.46 0.83 -8.34
C LEU A 482 -23.27 -0.38 -7.40
N PRO A 483 -23.48 -1.65 -7.85
CA PRO A 483 -23.27 -2.81 -6.99
C PRO A 483 -21.83 -2.93 -6.45
N VAL A 484 -20.82 -2.36 -7.11
CA VAL A 484 -19.43 -2.42 -6.65
C VAL A 484 -19.25 -1.63 -5.33
N PHE A 485 -20.08 -0.62 -5.08
CA PHE A 485 -20.04 0.13 -3.81
C PHE A 485 -20.62 -0.65 -2.63
N LEU A 486 -21.33 -1.75 -2.88
CA LEU A 486 -21.85 -2.66 -1.86
C LEU A 486 -20.79 -3.66 -1.35
N LEU A 487 -19.61 -3.69 -1.98
CA LEU A 487 -18.48 -4.45 -1.48
C LEU A 487 -17.99 -3.84 -0.15
N GLU A 488 -17.75 -4.71 0.84
CA GLU A 488 -17.31 -4.35 2.19
C GLU A 488 -15.83 -4.72 2.39
N ALA A 489 -15.24 -4.41 3.54
CA ALA A 489 -13.89 -4.83 3.93
C ALA A 489 -12.80 -4.55 2.86
N GLN A 490 -11.92 -5.52 2.65
CA GLN A 490 -10.74 -5.40 1.79
C GLN A 490 -11.12 -5.17 0.32
N GLU A 491 -12.05 -5.96 -0.21
CA GLU A 491 -12.52 -5.83 -1.58
C GLU A 491 -13.21 -4.49 -1.82
N GLY A 492 -13.97 -3.99 -0.83
CA GLY A 492 -14.57 -2.67 -0.85
C GLY A 492 -13.53 -1.57 -0.93
N ARG A 493 -12.54 -1.56 -0.01
CA ARG A 493 -11.46 -0.56 0.00
C ARG A 493 -10.62 -0.59 -1.29
N MET A 494 -10.42 -1.77 -1.86
CA MET A 494 -9.65 -1.96 -3.09
C MET A 494 -10.40 -1.47 -4.35
N PHE A 495 -11.69 -1.83 -4.50
CA PHE A 495 -12.44 -1.60 -5.75
C PHE A 495 -13.32 -0.34 -5.74
N ARG A 496 -13.66 0.24 -4.58
CA ARG A 496 -14.42 1.50 -4.52
C ARG A 496 -13.70 2.66 -5.23
N PRO A 497 -12.37 2.87 -5.08
CA PRO A 497 -11.66 3.89 -5.85
C PRO A 497 -11.80 3.70 -7.37
N LEU A 498 -11.66 2.46 -7.84
CA LEU A 498 -11.85 2.10 -9.26
C LEU A 498 -13.28 2.42 -9.73
N ALA A 499 -14.28 2.08 -8.91
CA ALA A 499 -15.68 2.37 -9.21
C ALA A 499 -15.97 3.86 -9.23
N TRP A 500 -15.41 4.63 -8.29
CA TRP A 500 -15.52 6.08 -8.24
C TRP A 500 -14.96 6.73 -9.50
N THR A 501 -13.70 6.47 -9.84
CA THR A 501 -13.06 7.14 -10.98
C THR A 501 -13.75 6.83 -12.30
N LYS A 502 -14.10 5.56 -12.53
CA LYS A 502 -14.87 5.16 -13.72
C LYS A 502 -16.21 5.87 -13.77
N THR A 503 -16.96 5.84 -12.67
CA THR A 503 -18.31 6.43 -12.60
C THR A 503 -18.27 7.95 -12.80
N LEU A 504 -17.33 8.62 -12.17
CA LEU A 504 -17.15 10.07 -12.26
C LEU A 504 -16.71 10.48 -13.68
N ALA A 505 -15.76 9.75 -14.28
CA ALA A 505 -15.33 9.99 -15.64
C ALA A 505 -16.49 9.83 -16.64
N VAL A 506 -17.21 8.70 -16.59
CA VAL A 506 -18.38 8.44 -17.46
C VAL A 506 -19.48 9.48 -17.21
N GLY A 507 -19.68 9.88 -15.96
CA GLY A 507 -20.59 10.96 -15.57
C GLY A 507 -20.24 12.28 -16.26
N PHE A 508 -18.99 12.74 -16.18
CA PHE A 508 -18.54 13.95 -16.87
C PHE A 508 -18.60 13.81 -18.39
N SER A 509 -18.25 12.66 -18.97
CA SER A 509 -18.42 12.44 -20.42
C SER A 509 -19.88 12.54 -20.84
N SER A 510 -20.82 12.02 -20.05
CA SER A 510 -22.25 12.15 -20.36
C SER A 510 -22.71 13.60 -20.43
N VAL A 511 -22.19 14.45 -19.54
CA VAL A 511 -22.46 15.90 -19.55
C VAL A 511 -21.79 16.58 -20.73
N LEU A 512 -20.52 16.25 -21.01
CA LEU A 512 -19.75 16.80 -22.15
C LEU A 512 -20.37 16.40 -23.50
N ALA A 513 -20.93 15.19 -23.60
CA ALA A 513 -21.59 14.68 -24.80
C ALA A 513 -22.82 15.49 -25.20
N ILE A 514 -23.53 16.11 -24.23
CA ILE A 514 -24.71 16.96 -24.51
C ILE A 514 -24.41 18.47 -24.47
N THR A 515 -23.18 18.86 -24.12
CA THR A 515 -22.77 20.26 -23.97
C THR A 515 -21.66 20.65 -24.95
N SER A 516 -20.43 20.18 -24.72
CA SER A 516 -19.25 20.53 -25.51
C SER A 516 -19.20 19.83 -26.87
N VAL A 517 -19.58 18.54 -26.95
CA VAL A 517 -19.55 17.79 -28.22
C VAL A 517 -20.41 18.44 -29.32
N PRO A 518 -21.70 18.80 -29.10
CA PRO A 518 -22.51 19.45 -30.13
C PRO A 518 -21.95 20.80 -30.59
N VAL A 519 -21.34 21.56 -29.67
CA VAL A 519 -20.71 22.85 -29.99
C VAL A 519 -19.47 22.64 -30.85
N LEU A 520 -18.63 21.66 -30.49
CA LEU A 520 -17.45 21.27 -31.25
C LEU A 520 -17.82 20.74 -32.64
N MET A 521 -18.90 19.96 -32.76
CA MET A 521 -19.43 19.49 -34.06
C MET A 521 -19.74 20.65 -35.01
N VAL A 522 -20.44 21.68 -34.54
CA VAL A 522 -20.81 22.85 -35.38
C VAL A 522 -19.58 23.63 -35.87
N LEU A 523 -18.47 23.57 -35.13
CA LEU A 523 -17.22 24.27 -35.42
C LEU A 523 -16.27 23.45 -36.32
N PHE A 524 -16.04 22.18 -35.98
CA PHE A 524 -15.04 21.34 -36.62
C PHE A 524 -15.56 20.56 -37.84
N ILE A 525 -16.85 20.23 -37.87
CA ILE A 525 -17.46 19.54 -39.02
C ILE A 525 -17.72 20.59 -40.12
N ARG A 526 -16.71 20.79 -40.97
CA ARG A 526 -16.71 21.73 -42.11
C ARG A 526 -15.94 21.13 -43.28
N GLY A 527 -16.43 21.35 -44.51
CA GLY A 527 -15.78 20.91 -45.75
C GLY A 527 -16.60 19.86 -46.50
N ARG A 528 -16.01 19.28 -47.55
CA ARG A 528 -16.62 18.16 -48.30
C ARG A 528 -16.47 16.88 -47.49
N LEU A 529 -17.57 16.42 -46.92
CA LEU A 529 -17.63 15.16 -46.18
C LEU A 529 -17.95 14.04 -47.16
N ARG A 530 -17.10 13.01 -47.21
CA ARG A 530 -17.37 11.81 -47.99
C ARG A 530 -18.38 10.94 -47.25
N PRO A 531 -19.35 10.35 -47.97
CA PRO A 531 -20.24 9.34 -47.39
C PRO A 531 -19.43 8.19 -46.80
N GLU A 532 -19.92 7.62 -45.71
CA GLU A 532 -19.27 6.47 -45.06
C GLU A 532 -19.08 5.28 -46.02
N SER A 533 -19.99 5.12 -46.98
CA SER A 533 -19.93 4.09 -48.03
C SER A 533 -18.76 4.28 -49.01
N GLU A 534 -18.02 5.38 -48.96
CA GLU A 534 -16.77 5.58 -49.70
C GLU A 534 -15.52 5.21 -48.89
N ASN A 535 -15.64 5.05 -47.56
CA ASN A 535 -14.52 4.59 -46.74
C ASN A 535 -14.18 3.14 -47.11
N PRO A 536 -12.94 2.83 -47.56
CA PRO A 536 -12.56 1.47 -47.95
C PRO A 536 -12.75 0.45 -46.83
N ILE A 537 -12.57 0.87 -45.58
CA ILE A 537 -12.70 0.00 -44.41
C ILE A 537 -14.18 -0.25 -44.08
N SER A 538 -15.03 0.77 -44.16
CA SER A 538 -16.48 0.59 -44.02
C SER A 538 -17.04 -0.31 -45.12
N ARG A 539 -16.59 -0.15 -46.39
CA ARG A 539 -16.96 -1.08 -47.48
C ARG A 539 -16.56 -2.52 -47.20
N LEU A 540 -15.33 -2.76 -46.76
CA LEU A 540 -14.84 -4.10 -46.47
C LEU A 540 -15.62 -4.75 -45.32
N THR A 541 -15.83 -4.01 -44.23
CA THR A 541 -16.60 -4.49 -43.08
C THR A 541 -18.06 -4.74 -43.43
N GLN A 542 -18.71 -3.87 -44.20
CA GLN A 542 -20.07 -4.10 -44.72
C GLN A 542 -20.13 -5.30 -45.67
N PHE A 543 -19.14 -5.48 -46.55
CA PHE A 543 -19.06 -6.62 -47.46
C PHE A 543 -18.93 -7.95 -46.69
N LEU A 544 -18.20 -7.97 -45.58
CA LEU A 544 -18.08 -9.14 -44.70
C LEU A 544 -19.33 -9.35 -43.82
N TYR A 545 -19.91 -8.27 -43.30
CA TYR A 545 -21.03 -8.33 -42.36
C TYR A 545 -22.38 -8.64 -43.02
N LEU A 546 -22.69 -8.02 -44.17
CA LEU A 546 -24.00 -8.14 -44.83
C LEU A 546 -24.36 -9.59 -45.25
N PRO A 547 -23.45 -10.41 -45.79
CA PRO A 547 -23.74 -11.82 -46.09
C PRO A 547 -24.07 -12.61 -44.83
N VAL A 548 -23.31 -12.41 -43.75
CA VAL A 548 -23.52 -13.09 -42.46
C VAL A 548 -24.86 -12.67 -41.87
N LEU A 549 -25.17 -11.37 -41.86
CA LEU A 549 -26.46 -10.87 -41.38
C LEU A 549 -27.62 -11.45 -42.18
N ARG A 550 -27.54 -11.48 -43.52
CA ARG A 550 -28.58 -12.08 -44.37
C ARG A 550 -28.75 -13.57 -44.09
N LEU A 551 -27.65 -14.29 -43.85
CA LEU A 551 -27.70 -15.71 -43.48
C LEU A 551 -28.38 -15.91 -42.13
N CYS A 552 -28.03 -15.11 -41.12
CA CYS A 552 -28.64 -15.12 -39.80
C CYS A 552 -30.13 -14.80 -39.84
N LEU A 553 -30.54 -13.81 -40.64
CA LEU A 553 -31.95 -13.43 -40.81
C LEU A 553 -32.74 -14.51 -41.57
N ARG A 554 -32.14 -15.14 -42.59
CA ARG A 554 -32.77 -16.24 -43.34
C ARG A 554 -33.04 -17.45 -42.45
N HIS A 555 -32.13 -17.75 -41.52
CA HIS A 555 -32.25 -18.89 -40.61
C HIS A 555 -32.36 -18.48 -39.13
N ARG A 556 -33.21 -17.49 -38.83
CA ARG A 556 -33.37 -16.90 -37.49
C ARG A 556 -33.47 -17.92 -36.33
N LYS A 557 -34.19 -19.02 -36.51
CA LYS A 557 -34.37 -20.06 -35.48
C LYS A 557 -33.09 -20.84 -35.22
N THR A 558 -32.35 -21.19 -36.29
CA THR A 558 -31.09 -21.93 -36.12
C THR A 558 -30.00 -21.01 -35.55
N THR A 559 -29.98 -19.73 -35.91
CA THR A 559 -29.07 -18.76 -35.30
C THR A 559 -29.31 -18.61 -33.79
N LEU A 560 -30.58 -18.50 -33.37
CA LEU A 560 -30.92 -18.50 -31.94
C LEU A 560 -30.52 -19.80 -31.24
N LEU A 561 -30.76 -20.96 -31.89
CA LEU A 561 -30.35 -22.26 -31.35
C LEU A 561 -28.83 -22.37 -31.23
N ILE A 562 -28.06 -21.92 -32.23
CA ILE A 562 -26.60 -21.94 -32.19
C ILE A 562 -26.08 -21.07 -31.05
N ASN A 563 -26.62 -19.86 -30.86
CA ASN A 563 -26.23 -19.01 -29.73
C ASN A 563 -26.58 -19.66 -28.38
N LEU A 564 -27.73 -20.33 -28.27
CA LEU A 564 -28.10 -21.07 -27.06
C LEU A 564 -27.16 -22.25 -26.81
N VAL A 565 -26.83 -23.03 -27.84
CA VAL A 565 -25.85 -24.12 -27.75
C VAL A 565 -24.47 -23.58 -27.38
N PHE A 566 -24.04 -22.47 -27.97
CA PHE A 566 -22.77 -21.83 -27.65
C PHE A 566 -22.71 -21.38 -26.18
N LEU A 567 -23.81 -20.81 -25.66
CA LEU A 567 -23.94 -20.47 -24.24
C LEU A 567 -23.86 -21.73 -23.36
N LEU A 568 -24.60 -22.79 -23.71
CA LEU A 568 -24.60 -24.06 -22.97
C LEU A 568 -23.25 -24.77 -23.00
N VAL A 569 -22.50 -24.68 -24.11
CA VAL A 569 -21.16 -25.26 -24.26
C VAL A 569 -20.12 -24.46 -23.48
N THR A 570 -20.28 -23.13 -23.38
CA THR A 570 -19.34 -22.27 -22.67
C THR A 570 -19.48 -22.41 -21.14
N PHE A 571 -20.68 -22.70 -20.63
CA PHE A 571 -20.94 -22.89 -19.21
C PHE A 571 -20.06 -23.96 -18.51
N PRO A 572 -19.86 -25.18 -19.04
CA PRO A 572 -18.93 -26.13 -18.42
C PRO A 572 -17.45 -25.70 -18.51
N LEU A 573 -17.08 -24.81 -19.44
CA LEU A 573 -15.72 -24.27 -19.49
C LEU A 573 -15.47 -23.27 -18.34
N THR A 574 -16.48 -22.52 -17.90
CA THR A 574 -16.32 -21.59 -16.76
C THR A 574 -16.07 -22.33 -15.46
N LEU A 575 -16.59 -23.55 -15.30
CA LEU A 575 -16.34 -24.41 -14.14
C LEU A 575 -14.88 -24.93 -14.05
N LYS A 576 -14.07 -24.78 -15.11
CA LYS A 576 -12.65 -25.15 -15.09
C LYS A 576 -11.72 -23.99 -14.72
N ILE A 577 -12.25 -22.78 -14.58
CA ILE A 577 -11.46 -21.59 -14.23
C ILE A 577 -11.22 -21.63 -12.72
N GLY A 578 -9.95 -21.51 -12.31
CA GLY A 578 -9.58 -21.44 -10.90
C GLY A 578 -10.06 -20.14 -10.25
N SER A 579 -10.18 -20.15 -8.92
CA SER A 579 -10.53 -18.98 -8.11
C SER A 579 -9.31 -18.53 -7.31
N GLN A 580 -9.06 -17.22 -7.31
CA GLN A 580 -8.10 -16.56 -6.43
C GLN A 580 -8.75 -15.29 -5.88
N PHE A 581 -8.30 -14.84 -4.70
CA PHE A 581 -8.83 -13.63 -4.08
C PHE A 581 -8.49 -12.39 -4.91
N MET A 582 -7.21 -12.20 -5.24
CA MET A 582 -6.72 -11.16 -6.14
C MET A 582 -5.50 -11.65 -6.93
N PRO A 583 -5.21 -11.09 -8.11
CA PRO A 583 -3.95 -11.35 -8.80
C PRO A 583 -2.77 -10.82 -7.97
N PRO A 584 -1.62 -11.54 -7.92
CA PRO A 584 -0.44 -11.08 -7.22
C PRO A 584 0.09 -9.79 -7.86
N LEU A 585 0.39 -8.79 -7.03
CA LEU A 585 0.91 -7.49 -7.45
C LEU A 585 2.42 -7.51 -7.36
N PHE A 586 3.12 -7.37 -8.49
CA PHE A 586 4.58 -7.37 -8.47
C PHE A 586 5.13 -6.03 -7.98
N GLU A 587 5.75 -6.03 -6.80
CA GLU A 587 6.22 -4.82 -6.11
C GLU A 587 7.64 -4.35 -6.53
N GLY A 588 8.37 -5.14 -7.32
CA GLY A 588 9.79 -4.90 -7.61
C GLY A 588 10.73 -5.26 -6.46
N SER A 589 10.18 -5.73 -5.34
CA SER A 589 10.88 -6.32 -4.20
C SER A 589 10.23 -7.65 -3.84
N SER A 590 10.90 -8.44 -3.01
CA SER A 590 10.37 -9.67 -2.43
C SER A 590 10.67 -9.70 -0.94
N LEU A 591 9.80 -10.36 -0.18
CA LEU A 591 9.99 -10.60 1.24
C LEU A 591 10.16 -12.10 1.49
N TYR A 592 11.22 -12.46 2.21
CA TYR A 592 11.51 -13.83 2.62
C TYR A 592 11.37 -13.94 4.13
N MET A 593 10.41 -14.76 4.59
CA MET A 593 10.04 -14.87 6.00
C MET A 593 10.06 -16.32 6.50
N PRO A 594 11.22 -16.98 6.56
CA PRO A 594 11.27 -18.31 7.12
C PRO A 594 10.96 -18.29 8.62
N THR A 595 10.35 -19.36 9.11
CA THR A 595 10.03 -19.53 10.53
C THR A 595 10.76 -20.74 11.07
N ALA A 596 11.50 -20.55 12.17
CA ALA A 596 12.15 -21.62 12.91
C ALA A 596 11.21 -22.23 13.95
N LEU A 597 11.65 -23.30 14.60
CA LEU A 597 11.00 -23.77 15.82
C LEU A 597 11.33 -22.82 17.00
N PRO A 598 10.41 -22.64 17.96
CA PRO A 598 10.69 -21.81 19.13
C PRO A 598 11.91 -22.27 19.93
N GLY A 599 12.58 -21.31 20.57
CA GLY A 599 13.74 -21.57 21.43
C GLY A 599 15.10 -21.48 20.74
N ILE A 600 15.15 -21.04 19.48
CA ILE A 600 16.41 -20.68 18.82
C ILE A 600 17.08 -19.51 19.56
N SER A 601 18.39 -19.61 19.80
CA SER A 601 19.15 -18.51 20.41
C SER A 601 19.44 -17.43 19.37
N ILE A 602 19.52 -16.17 19.82
CA ILE A 602 19.84 -15.04 18.92
C ILE A 602 21.17 -15.24 18.18
N ALA A 603 22.16 -15.87 18.81
CA ALA A 603 23.45 -16.17 18.19
C ALA A 603 23.30 -17.15 17.01
N GLN A 604 22.53 -18.23 17.20
CA GLN A 604 22.28 -19.19 16.13
C GLN A 604 21.40 -18.58 15.03
N ALA A 605 20.40 -17.79 15.42
CA ALA A 605 19.50 -17.13 14.47
C ALA A 605 20.25 -16.11 13.60
N SER A 606 21.13 -15.31 14.21
CA SER A 606 21.96 -14.33 13.48
C SER A 606 22.93 -15.01 12.51
N GLN A 607 23.50 -16.16 12.88
CA GLN A 607 24.37 -16.91 11.96
C GLN A 607 23.57 -17.42 10.75
N LEU A 608 22.37 -17.99 10.98
CA LEU A 608 21.51 -18.47 9.91
C LEU A 608 21.04 -17.32 9.01
N LEU A 609 20.70 -16.17 9.57
CA LEU A 609 20.32 -14.98 8.80
C LEU A 609 21.45 -14.58 7.85
N GLN A 610 22.68 -14.46 8.33
CA GLN A 610 23.81 -14.08 7.49
C GLN A 610 24.10 -15.11 6.38
N GLU A 611 23.96 -16.40 6.68
CA GLU A 611 24.13 -17.46 5.68
C GLU A 611 23.03 -17.40 4.60
N GLN A 612 21.77 -17.18 5.00
CA GLN A 612 20.64 -17.01 4.09
C GLN A 612 20.84 -15.78 3.18
N ASP A 613 21.18 -14.64 3.77
CA ASP A 613 21.36 -13.38 3.04
C ASP A 613 22.51 -13.46 2.04
N ARG A 614 23.60 -14.16 2.39
CA ARG A 614 24.72 -14.41 1.46
C ARG A 614 24.27 -15.27 0.26
N ILE A 615 23.42 -16.27 0.49
CA ILE A 615 22.89 -17.12 -0.59
C ILE A 615 21.97 -16.30 -1.50
N ILE A 616 21.08 -15.49 -0.92
CA ILE A 616 20.15 -14.63 -1.68
C ILE A 616 20.94 -13.59 -2.49
N ARG A 617 21.93 -12.93 -1.87
CA ARG A 617 22.72 -11.89 -2.52
C ARG A 617 23.55 -12.38 -3.71
N ALA A 618 23.84 -13.69 -3.76
CA ALA A 618 24.59 -14.30 -4.84
C ALA A 618 23.81 -14.40 -6.16
N PHE A 619 22.49 -14.22 -6.15
CA PHE A 619 21.66 -14.24 -7.36
C PHE A 619 21.84 -12.95 -8.18
N PRO A 620 22.02 -13.04 -9.51
CA PRO A 620 22.29 -11.88 -10.36
C PRO A 620 21.10 -10.91 -10.46
N GLU A 621 19.88 -11.38 -10.25
CA GLU A 621 18.64 -10.59 -10.24
C GLU A 621 18.49 -9.74 -8.97
N VAL A 622 19.17 -10.11 -7.88
CA VAL A 622 19.10 -9.41 -6.60
C VAL A 622 20.05 -8.21 -6.59
N GLU A 623 19.54 -7.05 -6.19
CA GLU A 623 20.30 -5.81 -6.04
C GLU A 623 20.89 -5.69 -4.63
N SER A 624 20.04 -5.84 -3.61
CA SER A 624 20.42 -5.82 -2.21
C SER A 624 19.52 -6.70 -1.36
N VAL A 625 20.03 -7.08 -0.20
CA VAL A 625 19.36 -7.92 0.80
C VAL A 625 19.50 -7.25 2.15
N PHE A 626 18.37 -6.95 2.77
CA PHE A 626 18.28 -6.46 4.14
C PHE A 626 17.59 -7.54 4.98
N GLY A 627 18.40 -8.31 5.71
CA GLY A 627 17.91 -9.31 6.65
C GLY A 627 17.61 -8.72 8.01
N ALA A 628 16.49 -9.13 8.58
CA ALA A 628 16.17 -8.90 9.98
C ALA A 628 15.71 -10.20 10.65
N ILE A 629 15.98 -10.33 11.94
CA ILE A 629 15.36 -11.34 12.82
C ILE A 629 14.88 -10.69 14.09
N GLY A 630 13.81 -11.24 14.67
CA GLY A 630 13.16 -10.61 15.81
C GLY A 630 12.61 -9.24 15.44
N ARG A 631 12.47 -8.37 16.44
CA ARG A 631 11.73 -7.12 16.32
C ARG A 631 12.61 -5.87 16.39
N SER A 632 12.10 -4.80 15.81
CA SER A 632 12.54 -3.42 16.01
C SER A 632 11.98 -2.80 17.30
N ASP A 633 12.54 -1.66 17.71
CA ASP A 633 12.05 -0.85 18.84
C ASP A 633 10.71 -0.12 18.50
N SER A 634 9.69 -0.83 18.02
CA SER A 634 8.37 -0.24 17.72
C SER A 634 7.25 -1.20 18.07
N ALA A 635 6.13 -0.65 18.51
CA ALA A 635 4.91 -1.42 18.73
C ALA A 635 4.32 -2.00 17.41
N THR A 636 4.75 -1.49 16.24
CA THR A 636 4.33 -2.04 14.94
C THR A 636 5.08 -3.31 14.54
N ASP A 637 6.08 -3.71 15.33
CA ASP A 637 6.88 -4.90 15.11
C ASP A 637 6.86 -5.82 16.34
N ASN A 638 6.13 -6.91 16.22
CA ASN A 638 5.99 -7.95 17.22
C ASN A 638 6.68 -9.25 16.76
N ALA A 639 7.73 -9.17 15.95
CA ALA A 639 8.40 -10.36 15.48
C ALA A 639 9.21 -11.08 16.60
N PRO A 640 8.95 -12.38 16.87
CA PRO A 640 9.78 -13.16 17.77
C PRO A 640 11.13 -13.54 17.12
N LEU A 641 12.11 -13.95 17.93
CA LEU A 641 13.47 -14.29 17.48
C LEU A 641 13.54 -15.52 16.55
N ASP A 642 12.50 -16.35 16.48
CA ASP A 642 12.37 -17.47 15.54
C ASP A 642 11.74 -17.06 14.20
N MET A 643 11.34 -15.80 14.05
CA MET A 643 10.87 -15.22 12.80
C MET A 643 11.95 -14.35 12.16
N TYR A 644 12.16 -14.61 10.87
CA TYR A 644 13.06 -13.86 10.01
C TYR A 644 12.21 -12.98 9.09
N ASP A 645 12.74 -11.83 8.75
CA ASP A 645 12.13 -10.86 7.85
C ASP A 645 13.23 -10.28 6.96
N THR A 646 13.46 -10.92 5.81
CA THR A 646 14.48 -10.49 4.85
C THR A 646 13.84 -9.79 3.67
N THR A 647 14.07 -8.48 3.57
CA THR A 647 13.65 -7.64 2.43
C THR A 647 14.67 -7.73 1.31
N ILE A 648 14.21 -8.14 0.13
CA ILE A 648 15.04 -8.38 -1.06
C ILE A 648 14.66 -7.38 -2.13
N MET A 649 15.58 -6.46 -2.46
CA MET A 649 15.41 -5.53 -3.57
C MET A 649 15.89 -6.19 -4.86
N LEU A 650 15.02 -6.25 -5.87
CA LEU A 650 15.31 -6.86 -7.16
C LEU A 650 15.72 -5.80 -8.17
N LYS A 651 16.66 -6.15 -9.05
CA LYS A 651 17.03 -5.31 -10.19
C LYS A 651 15.84 -5.15 -11.15
N PRO A 652 15.82 -4.08 -11.96
CA PRO A 652 14.83 -3.94 -13.03
C PRO A 652 14.79 -5.18 -13.94
N ARG A 653 13.58 -5.62 -14.32
CA ARG A 653 13.37 -6.84 -15.14
C ARG A 653 14.13 -6.84 -16.47
N SER A 654 14.46 -5.67 -17.03
CA SER A 654 15.27 -5.54 -18.24
C SER A 654 16.72 -6.02 -18.08
N GLN A 655 17.21 -6.16 -16.85
CA GLN A 655 18.55 -6.63 -16.53
C GLN A 655 18.60 -8.12 -16.19
N TRP A 656 17.45 -8.81 -16.20
CA TRP A 656 17.37 -10.22 -15.84
C TRP A 656 17.86 -11.11 -16.99
N PRO A 657 18.39 -12.31 -16.68
CA PRO A 657 18.70 -13.31 -17.68
C PRO A 657 17.48 -13.67 -18.55
N ALA A 658 17.72 -13.98 -19.82
CA ALA A 658 16.65 -14.30 -20.76
C ALA A 658 15.83 -15.53 -20.30
N GLY A 659 14.49 -15.38 -20.26
CA GLY A 659 13.57 -16.45 -19.85
C GLY A 659 13.39 -16.61 -18.34
N MET A 660 14.05 -15.77 -17.53
CA MET A 660 13.83 -15.68 -16.08
C MET A 660 12.50 -14.98 -15.80
N THR A 661 11.70 -15.56 -14.90
CA THR A 661 10.45 -14.95 -14.39
C THR A 661 10.53 -14.88 -12.88
N TYR A 662 9.66 -14.07 -12.27
CA TYR A 662 9.66 -13.93 -10.81
C TYR A 662 9.39 -15.27 -10.13
N GLU A 663 8.45 -16.05 -10.63
CA GLU A 663 8.09 -17.36 -10.10
C GLU A 663 9.26 -18.35 -10.18
N LYS A 664 10.01 -18.32 -11.28
CA LYS A 664 11.22 -19.14 -11.44
C LYS A 664 12.32 -18.70 -10.48
N LEU A 665 12.55 -17.40 -10.35
CA LEU A 665 13.54 -16.85 -9.42
C LEU A 665 13.23 -17.27 -7.98
N ILE A 666 11.97 -17.13 -7.54
CA ILE A 666 11.54 -17.57 -6.21
C ILE A 666 11.71 -19.07 -6.05
N GLN A 667 11.39 -19.88 -7.06
CA GLN A 667 11.59 -21.33 -7.02
C GLN A 667 13.08 -21.71 -6.90
N GLU A 668 13.98 -21.02 -7.60
CA GLU A 668 15.42 -21.24 -7.53
C GLU A 668 16.01 -20.78 -6.19
N MET A 669 15.57 -19.65 -5.65
CA MET A 669 15.97 -19.18 -4.33
C MET A 669 15.47 -20.13 -3.24
N ASP A 670 14.19 -20.51 -3.27
CA ASP A 670 13.60 -21.45 -2.32
C ASP A 670 14.34 -22.78 -2.31
N GLY A 671 14.70 -23.31 -3.49
CA GLY A 671 15.47 -24.55 -3.60
C GLY A 671 16.88 -24.49 -2.97
N LYS A 672 17.52 -23.30 -2.93
CA LYS A 672 18.83 -23.11 -2.29
C LYS A 672 18.75 -22.77 -0.80
N LEU A 673 17.59 -22.32 -0.33
CA LEU A 673 17.37 -21.88 1.05
C LEU A 673 16.69 -22.95 1.91
N GLN A 674 16.91 -24.23 1.59
CA GLN A 674 16.37 -25.35 2.36
C GLN A 674 17.27 -25.65 3.56
N PHE A 675 17.00 -24.98 4.68
CA PHE A 675 17.71 -25.21 5.95
C PHE A 675 16.93 -26.16 6.87
N PRO A 676 17.58 -27.11 7.56
CA PRO A 676 16.91 -27.97 8.53
C PRO A 676 16.25 -27.16 9.66
N GLY A 677 14.96 -27.42 9.92
CA GLY A 677 14.23 -26.78 11.00
C GLY A 677 13.71 -25.37 10.70
N LEU A 678 13.91 -24.87 9.47
CA LEU A 678 13.33 -23.63 8.96
C LEU A 678 12.28 -23.94 7.91
N THR A 679 11.13 -23.28 7.99
CA THR A 679 10.06 -23.38 6.99
C THR A 679 9.97 -22.09 6.20
N ASN A 680 10.30 -22.17 4.90
CA ASN A 680 10.36 -21.01 4.01
C ASN A 680 8.96 -20.48 3.69
N THR A 681 8.86 -19.15 3.67
CA THR A 681 7.69 -18.40 3.20
C THR A 681 8.17 -17.25 2.34
N TRP A 682 7.50 -17.05 1.20
CA TRP A 682 7.81 -16.01 0.23
C TRP A 682 6.57 -15.18 -0.04
N THR A 683 6.73 -13.88 -0.03
CA THR A 683 5.67 -12.90 -0.26
C THR A 683 6.30 -11.58 -0.75
N MET A 684 5.55 -10.49 -0.73
CA MET A 684 6.04 -9.14 -1.02
C MET A 684 5.76 -8.20 0.17
N PRO A 685 6.57 -7.15 0.36
CA PRO A 685 6.47 -6.31 1.57
C PRO A 685 5.08 -5.71 1.82
N VAL A 686 4.47 -5.07 0.81
CA VAL A 686 3.17 -4.43 0.99
C VAL A 686 2.06 -5.46 1.15
N GLU A 687 2.03 -6.50 0.29
CA GLU A 687 1.05 -7.60 0.39
C GLU A 687 1.07 -8.26 1.77
N ASN A 688 2.27 -8.62 2.28
CA ASN A 688 2.42 -9.29 3.56
C ASN A 688 1.94 -8.45 4.75
N ARG A 689 2.33 -7.18 4.81
CA ARG A 689 1.93 -6.31 5.92
C ARG A 689 0.41 -6.12 5.95
N LEU A 690 -0.23 -6.03 4.78
CA LEU A 690 -1.69 -5.94 4.67
C LEU A 690 -2.36 -7.26 5.08
N ASP A 691 -1.84 -8.42 4.66
CA ASP A 691 -2.38 -9.73 5.05
C ASP A 691 -2.28 -9.98 6.57
N MET A 692 -1.15 -9.63 7.18
CA MET A 692 -0.93 -9.72 8.62
C MET A 692 -1.86 -8.78 9.39
N GLU A 693 -2.06 -7.57 8.91
CA GLU A 693 -2.98 -6.61 9.53
C GLU A 693 -4.43 -7.10 9.44
N LEU A 694 -4.87 -7.56 8.26
CA LEU A 694 -6.25 -7.98 8.03
C LEU A 694 -6.58 -9.30 8.73
N THR A 695 -5.69 -10.28 8.69
CA THR A 695 -5.99 -11.64 9.16
C THR A 695 -5.16 -12.08 10.37
N GLY A 696 -4.02 -11.46 10.62
CA GLY A 696 -3.02 -11.93 11.58
C GLY A 696 -2.13 -13.05 11.05
N ILE A 697 -2.22 -13.37 9.75
CA ILE A 697 -1.50 -14.48 9.11
C ILE A 697 -0.65 -13.90 7.98
N LYS A 698 0.61 -14.32 7.92
CA LYS A 698 1.61 -13.90 6.92
C LYS A 698 1.62 -14.73 5.62
N THR A 699 0.73 -15.72 5.52
CA THR A 699 0.63 -16.63 4.37
C THR A 699 -0.72 -16.48 3.69
N PRO A 700 -0.81 -16.64 2.36
CA PRO A 700 -2.08 -16.53 1.62
C PRO A 700 -3.17 -17.50 2.10
N VAL A 701 -2.75 -18.65 2.64
CA VAL A 701 -3.65 -19.62 3.28
C VAL A 701 -3.20 -19.81 4.72
N GLY A 702 -4.14 -19.64 5.65
CA GLY A 702 -3.89 -19.85 7.07
C GLY A 702 -5.06 -20.54 7.75
N MET A 703 -4.74 -21.31 8.80
CA MET A 703 -5.73 -22.05 9.58
C MET A 703 -5.59 -21.68 11.06
N LYS A 704 -6.64 -21.11 11.65
CA LYS A 704 -6.69 -20.77 13.07
C LYS A 704 -7.31 -21.92 13.86
N ILE A 705 -6.53 -22.50 14.78
CA ILE A 705 -6.99 -23.55 15.69
C ILE A 705 -7.24 -22.90 17.05
N GLN A 706 -8.48 -22.96 17.53
CA GLN A 706 -8.88 -22.37 18.80
C GLN A 706 -9.34 -23.46 19.76
N GLY A 707 -9.04 -23.27 21.04
CA GLY A 707 -9.40 -24.21 22.10
C GLY A 707 -9.12 -23.63 23.48
N PRO A 708 -9.62 -24.29 24.54
CA PRO A 708 -9.46 -23.81 25.91
C PRO A 708 -8.10 -24.16 26.53
N ASN A 709 -7.28 -25.01 25.90
CA ASN A 709 -5.96 -25.39 26.38
C ASN A 709 -4.91 -25.39 25.26
N VAL A 710 -3.69 -25.01 25.60
CA VAL A 710 -2.60 -24.85 24.61
C VAL A 710 -2.09 -26.21 24.11
N GLU A 711 -2.03 -27.21 24.98
CA GLU A 711 -1.60 -28.56 24.61
C GLU A 711 -2.50 -29.20 23.54
N GLY A 712 -3.82 -29.07 23.66
CA GLY A 712 -4.78 -29.59 22.69
C GLY A 712 -4.68 -28.88 21.35
N ILE A 713 -4.54 -27.55 21.35
CA ILE A 713 -4.30 -26.75 20.13
C ILE A 713 -3.04 -27.24 19.42
N GLN A 714 -1.94 -27.43 20.16
CA GLN A 714 -0.67 -27.88 19.60
C GLN A 714 -0.73 -29.30 19.02
N GLN A 715 -1.43 -30.22 19.68
CA GLN A 715 -1.64 -31.60 19.18
C GLN A 715 -2.41 -31.60 17.86
N VAL A 716 -3.50 -30.83 17.78
CA VAL A 716 -4.30 -30.71 16.55
C VAL A 716 -3.48 -30.05 15.45
N GLY A 717 -2.74 -28.98 15.76
CA GLY A 717 -1.86 -28.31 14.80
C GLY A 717 -0.80 -29.24 14.21
N ALA A 718 -0.19 -30.10 15.04
CA ALA A 718 0.75 -31.11 14.57
C ALA A 718 0.12 -32.12 13.60
N GLN A 719 -1.09 -32.61 13.91
CA GLN A 719 -1.81 -33.55 13.06
C GLN A 719 -2.21 -32.92 11.73
N VAL A 720 -2.69 -31.67 11.75
CA VAL A 720 -3.03 -30.92 10.55
C VAL A 720 -1.80 -30.69 9.69
N GLN A 721 -0.67 -30.27 10.27
CA GLN A 721 0.59 -30.11 9.53
C GLN A 721 1.02 -31.42 8.86
N GLN A 722 0.96 -32.54 9.59
CA GLN A 722 1.31 -33.85 9.03
C GLN A 722 0.40 -34.22 7.85
N LEU A 723 -0.91 -34.02 7.97
CA LEU A 723 -1.86 -34.31 6.90
C LEU A 723 -1.61 -33.43 5.66
N LEU A 724 -1.47 -32.12 5.86
CA LEU A 724 -1.29 -31.17 4.76
C LEU A 724 0.07 -31.33 4.06
N SER A 725 1.11 -31.76 4.77
CA SER A 725 2.44 -32.02 4.19
C SER A 725 2.45 -33.15 3.14
N THR A 726 1.40 -33.98 3.09
CA THR A 726 1.27 -35.06 2.09
C THR A 726 0.62 -34.63 0.79
N LEU A 727 0.05 -33.41 0.73
CA LEU A 727 -0.65 -32.91 -0.45
C LEU A 727 0.36 -32.33 -1.46
N PRO A 728 0.33 -32.76 -2.73
CA PRO A 728 1.27 -32.26 -3.75
C PRO A 728 1.08 -30.78 -4.10
N GLU A 729 -0.09 -30.20 -3.81
CA GLU A 729 -0.40 -28.79 -4.04
C GLU A 729 0.24 -27.85 -2.99
N VAL A 730 0.76 -28.40 -1.90
CA VAL A 730 1.26 -27.66 -0.76
C VAL A 730 2.78 -27.54 -0.83
N ARG A 731 3.30 -26.31 -0.92
CA ARG A 731 4.75 -26.04 -0.97
C ARG A 731 5.40 -26.20 0.41
N SER A 732 4.84 -25.54 1.42
CA SER A 732 5.32 -25.59 2.80
C SER A 732 4.15 -25.43 3.77
N VAL A 733 4.24 -26.06 4.95
CA VAL A 733 3.25 -25.92 6.04
C VAL A 733 3.99 -25.88 7.35
N PHE A 734 3.63 -24.91 8.17
CA PHE A 734 4.12 -24.76 9.52
C PHE A 734 2.93 -24.61 10.48
N ALA A 735 2.87 -25.47 11.49
CA ALA A 735 1.98 -25.26 12.63
C ALA A 735 2.81 -24.68 13.78
N GLU A 736 2.44 -23.47 14.19
CA GLU A 736 3.10 -22.76 15.28
C GLU A 736 3.04 -23.54 16.60
N ARG A 737 4.11 -23.45 17.40
CA ARG A 737 4.31 -24.22 18.62
C ARG A 737 4.14 -23.33 19.85
N VAL A 738 2.88 -23.14 20.25
CA VAL A 738 2.45 -22.15 21.25
C VAL A 738 3.01 -22.40 22.68
N ALA A 739 3.47 -23.61 23.03
CA ALA A 739 3.98 -23.93 24.38
C ALA A 739 5.35 -24.64 24.42
N GLN A 740 6.22 -24.47 23.42
CA GLN A 740 7.51 -25.18 23.35
C GLN A 740 8.73 -24.37 23.80
N GLY A 741 8.54 -23.31 24.60
CA GLY A 741 9.64 -22.54 25.18
C GLY A 741 10.52 -23.37 26.12
N CYS A 742 11.83 -23.08 26.13
CA CYS A 742 12.78 -23.69 27.06
C CYS A 742 12.86 -22.89 28.37
N TYR A 743 12.60 -23.53 29.51
CA TYR A 743 12.60 -22.88 30.83
C TYR A 743 13.62 -23.51 31.78
N ILE A 744 14.26 -22.67 32.60
CA ILE A 744 15.01 -23.09 33.79
C ILE A 744 14.22 -22.61 35.01
N ASN A 745 13.48 -23.52 35.64
CA ASN A 745 12.61 -23.19 36.76
C ASN A 745 13.38 -23.23 38.08
N VAL A 746 13.26 -22.17 38.88
CA VAL A 746 13.80 -22.11 40.24
C VAL A 746 12.65 -22.25 41.23
N GLU A 747 12.39 -23.49 41.66
CA GLU A 747 11.37 -23.79 42.66
C GLU A 747 11.90 -23.49 44.07
N VAL A 748 11.49 -22.36 44.64
CA VAL A 748 11.92 -21.94 45.98
C VAL A 748 11.27 -22.85 47.03
N ASN A 749 12.08 -23.65 47.72
CA ASN A 749 11.64 -24.47 48.84
C ASN A 749 11.34 -23.58 50.06
N ARG A 750 10.05 -23.35 50.34
CA ARG A 750 9.58 -22.73 51.59
C ARG A 750 9.33 -23.87 52.59
N PRO A 751 10.04 -23.94 53.72
CA PRO A 751 9.71 -24.91 54.76
C PRO A 751 8.29 -24.64 55.26
N GLU A 752 7.48 -25.71 55.37
CA GLU A 752 6.08 -25.69 55.83
C GLU A 752 5.89 -25.03 57.20
#